data_AF-A0A6A1VMM5-F1
#
_entry.id   AF-A0A6A1VMM5-F1
#
_cell.length_a   1.000
_cell.length_b   1.000
_cell.length_c   1.000
_cell.angle_alpha   90.00
_cell.angle_beta   90.00
_cell.angle_gamma   90.00
#
_symmetry.space_group_name_H-M   'P 1'
#
loop_
_entity.id
_entity.type
_entity.pdbx_description
1 polymer ?
#
loop_
_entity_poly.entity_id
_entity_poly.type
_entity_poly.pdbx_seq_one_letter_code
_entity_poly.pdbx_strand_id
1 'polypeptide(L)'
;MEENFVFESSMRDRNETSNGFLLVGQKVFTFGKGRSEGNKGMKSLLGGKGANLAEMASIGLSVPPGLTISTEACQEYQQNGKKLPEGLWEEILEGLVTVEKDMGASLGDPSKPLLLSVRSGAAISMPGMMDTVLNLGLNDEVVAGLASRSGERFAYDSYRRFLDMFGGVVLGIPHSLFEEKLEKLKNAKGVELDTDLTASDLKELVKQYKDVYLETKGDNFPSDPKQQLQLAVKAVFDSWDSPRAIKYRSINQITGLKGTAVNIQCMVFGNMGNTSGTGVLFTRNPSTGEKKLYGEFLINAQGEDVVAGIRTPEDLDTMKTCQTLKDDGKSEAARHSCQLMDIEFTVQENRLWMLQCRSGKRTGKGAVKIAVDMVNEGLVDMASAIKMVEPQHLDQLLHPQFEDPTTYKDKVVAKGLPASPGAAVGQIVFGAEDAEAWYAQGKSAILVRTETSPEDVGDPKQQLQLAVKAVFDSWDSPRAIKYRSINQITGLKGTAVNIQCMVFGNMGNTSGTGVLFTRNPSTGEKKLYGEFLINAQGEDVVAGIRTPEDLDTMKNCMPDAYKELVENCEILERHYKDMMDIEFTVQENRLWMLQCRSGKRTGKGAVKIAVDMVNEGLVDMASAIKMVEPQHLDQLLHPQVVVIGDKVIEEGEWLSLNGSTGEVILGKQRLSPPALSGDLETFMSWADKIRRIKVMANADTPDDALTARKNGAQGIGLCRTEHMFFASDERIKTVRKMIMAVTPEQRKAALNSLLPYQRSDFEGIFRAMDGLPVTIRLLDPPLHEFLPEGDLQQIVSELTTDTGINEDEVYSRIEKLSEVNPMLGFRGCRLGISYPELTEMQARAIFQAAVSMSNQGVKVFPEIMVPLFKVSSIQIPFQGKEKVDIFTWQELGHQVSLIRSVAKKVFAEMGSSLNYKVGTMIEIPRAALVADEIAKEAEFFSFGTNDLTQMTFGYSRDDVGKFLPIYLAQGILQNDPFEVLDQRGVGQLIKMATERGRAARPSLKVGICGEHGGEPSSIAFFAEAGLDYVSCSPFRLTCHGTLKFSNAAS
;
A
#
# COMPACT_ATOMS: atom_id res chain seq x y z
N MET A 1 -64.36 -6.41 26.76
CA MET A 1 -63.90 -7.40 27.76
C MET A 1 -63.94 -8.75 27.09
N GLU A 2 -62.95 -9.60 27.40
CA GLU A 2 -63.05 -11.06 27.49
C GLU A 2 -63.51 -11.93 26.30
N GLU A 3 -62.60 -12.82 25.92
CA GLU A 3 -62.80 -14.26 25.72
C GLU A 3 -63.52 -14.82 24.46
N ASN A 4 -62.66 -15.24 23.51
CA ASN A 4 -62.33 -16.64 23.20
C ASN A 4 -63.23 -17.59 22.35
N PHE A 5 -62.53 -18.27 21.44
CA PHE A 5 -62.76 -19.62 20.86
C PHE A 5 -63.93 -19.90 19.88
N VAL A 6 -63.61 -20.22 18.61
CA VAL A 6 -63.49 -21.61 18.03
C VAL A 6 -63.34 -21.57 16.48
N PHE A 7 -62.26 -22.18 15.93
CA PHE A 7 -62.03 -22.90 14.63
C PHE A 7 -62.75 -22.48 13.30
N GLU A 8 -62.24 -22.70 12.07
CA GLU A 8 -61.52 -23.89 11.54
C GLU A 8 -60.81 -23.69 10.15
N SER A 9 -59.69 -24.40 9.90
CA SER A 9 -59.07 -24.72 8.58
C SER A 9 -58.46 -23.59 7.68
N SER A 10 -57.47 -23.78 6.79
CA SER A 10 -56.42 -24.82 6.64
C SER A 10 -55.31 -24.38 5.64
N MET A 11 -54.13 -25.04 5.71
CA MET A 11 -53.07 -25.11 4.68
C MET A 11 -52.40 -23.81 4.16
N ARG A 12 -51.44 -23.30 4.93
CA ARG A 12 -50.06 -22.94 4.52
C ARG A 12 -49.19 -22.84 5.80
N ASP A 13 -47.90 -22.58 5.66
CA ASP A 13 -46.93 -22.38 6.75
C ASP A 13 -46.61 -23.60 7.63
N ARG A 14 -45.69 -24.44 7.12
CA ARG A 14 -44.76 -25.24 7.93
C ARG A 14 -43.37 -25.18 7.30
N ASN A 15 -42.61 -24.12 7.60
CA ASN A 15 -41.15 -24.08 7.37
C ASN A 15 -40.39 -22.90 8.06
N GLU A 16 -40.94 -22.26 9.10
CA GLU A 16 -40.36 -21.01 9.64
C GLU A 16 -40.17 -20.97 11.18
N THR A 17 -40.21 -22.09 11.88
CA THR A 17 -40.06 -22.14 13.36
C THR A 17 -39.04 -23.17 13.83
N SER A 18 -37.73 -22.92 13.57
CA SER A 18 -36.63 -23.63 14.25
C SER A 18 -35.28 -22.89 14.23
N ASN A 19 -35.26 -21.55 14.23
CA ASN A 19 -34.04 -20.74 14.35
C ASN A 19 -34.34 -19.47 15.14
N GLY A 20 -33.52 -19.11 16.14
CA GLY A 20 -33.61 -17.80 16.80
C GLY A 20 -33.69 -17.75 18.33
N PHE A 21 -33.06 -18.69 19.06
CA PHE A 21 -32.63 -18.43 20.44
C PHE A 21 -31.11 -18.62 20.53
N LEU A 22 -30.36 -17.53 20.28
CA LEU A 22 -28.97 -17.45 20.72
C LEU A 22 -28.97 -17.40 22.24
N LEU A 23 -28.40 -18.42 22.88
CA LEU A 23 -28.16 -18.42 24.32
C LEU A 23 -27.15 -17.32 24.64
N VAL A 24 -27.58 -16.32 25.39
CA VAL A 24 -26.73 -15.20 25.82
C VAL A 24 -25.59 -15.75 26.68
N GLY A 25 -24.38 -15.79 26.12
CA GLY A 25 -23.16 -16.23 26.81
C GLY A 25 -22.37 -17.37 26.15
N GLN A 26 -22.91 -18.05 25.13
CA GLN A 26 -22.21 -19.16 24.45
C GLN A 26 -20.96 -18.67 23.70
N LYS A 27 -19.80 -19.30 23.94
CA LYS A 27 -18.50 -18.93 23.36
C LYS A 27 -17.91 -20.01 22.47
N VAL A 28 -18.37 -21.26 22.59
CA VAL A 28 -17.95 -22.40 21.77
C VAL A 28 -19.07 -22.87 20.84
N PHE A 29 -18.75 -23.07 19.56
CA PHE A 29 -19.68 -23.43 18.50
C PHE A 29 -19.18 -24.64 17.72
N THR A 30 -19.90 -25.76 17.75
CA THR A 30 -19.52 -27.02 17.08
C THR A 30 -19.96 -27.07 15.61
N PHE A 31 -19.24 -27.87 14.83
CA PHE A 31 -19.55 -28.17 13.43
C PHE A 31 -19.15 -29.61 13.05
N GLY A 32 -19.92 -30.22 12.15
CA GLY A 32 -19.68 -31.57 11.62
C GLY A 32 -20.59 -31.86 10.43
N LYS A 33 -20.40 -32.98 9.73
CA LYS A 33 -21.13 -33.25 8.49
C LYS A 33 -22.66 -33.21 8.69
N GLY A 34 -23.33 -32.22 8.07
CA GLY A 34 -24.77 -32.01 8.14
C GLY A 34 -25.28 -31.29 9.40
N ARG A 35 -24.39 -30.73 10.23
CA ARG A 35 -24.76 -30.03 11.48
C ARG A 35 -23.77 -28.92 11.86
N SER A 36 -24.26 -27.76 12.27
CA SER A 36 -23.43 -26.74 12.92
C SER A 36 -24.28 -25.80 13.79
N GLU A 37 -23.65 -25.27 14.83
CA GLU A 37 -24.19 -24.21 15.68
C GLU A 37 -23.88 -22.79 15.15
N GLY A 38 -23.05 -22.70 14.09
CA GLY A 38 -22.71 -21.45 13.39
C GLY A 38 -23.27 -21.37 11.96
N ASN A 39 -23.00 -20.25 11.28
CA ASN A 39 -23.32 -20.06 9.84
C ASN A 39 -22.45 -18.96 9.21
N LYS A 40 -22.50 -18.81 7.86
CA LYS A 40 -21.72 -17.79 7.11
C LYS A 40 -21.93 -16.34 7.54
N GLY A 41 -23.03 -16.00 8.21
CA GLY A 41 -23.32 -14.66 8.71
C GLY A 41 -22.50 -14.27 9.94
N MET A 42 -22.02 -15.25 10.71
CA MET A 42 -21.37 -15.04 12.02
C MET A 42 -19.86 -14.72 11.92
N LYS A 43 -19.38 -14.15 10.80
CA LYS A 43 -17.95 -13.87 10.56
C LYS A 43 -17.31 -12.96 11.61
N SER A 44 -18.07 -12.04 12.21
CA SER A 44 -17.59 -11.17 13.30
C SER A 44 -17.33 -11.92 14.61
N LEU A 45 -17.99 -13.07 14.82
CA LEU A 45 -17.94 -13.88 16.04
C LEU A 45 -17.08 -15.14 15.89
N LEU A 46 -17.20 -15.84 14.77
CA LEU A 46 -16.50 -17.11 14.47
C LEU A 46 -15.25 -16.93 13.61
N GLY A 47 -14.95 -15.69 13.22
CA GLY A 47 -13.97 -15.39 12.18
C GLY A 47 -14.40 -15.86 10.79
N GLY A 48 -13.63 -15.49 9.77
CA GLY A 48 -13.88 -15.92 8.38
C GLY A 48 -13.76 -17.43 8.19
N LYS A 49 -12.79 -18.08 8.85
CA LYS A 49 -12.59 -19.54 8.78
C LYS A 49 -13.72 -20.31 9.48
N GLY A 50 -14.05 -19.96 10.73
CA GLY A 50 -15.07 -20.67 11.50
C GLY A 50 -16.47 -20.53 10.91
N ALA A 51 -16.84 -19.33 10.45
CA ALA A 51 -18.11 -19.12 9.76
C ALA A 51 -18.22 -19.93 8.45
N ASN A 52 -17.13 -20.10 7.70
CA ASN A 52 -17.13 -20.91 6.48
C ASN A 52 -17.08 -22.42 6.77
N LEU A 53 -16.40 -22.87 7.83
CA LEU A 53 -16.43 -24.25 8.32
C LEU A 53 -17.86 -24.66 8.73
N ALA A 54 -18.52 -23.79 9.50
CA ALA A 54 -19.93 -23.96 9.89
C ALA A 54 -20.87 -24.00 8.68
N GLU A 55 -20.68 -23.12 7.69
CA GLU A 55 -21.44 -23.13 6.45
C GLU A 55 -21.25 -24.42 5.65
N MET A 56 -20.00 -24.85 5.41
CA MET A 56 -19.72 -26.09 4.69
C MET A 56 -20.33 -27.32 5.40
N ALA A 57 -20.25 -27.34 6.73
CA ALA A 57 -20.84 -28.37 7.57
C ALA A 57 -22.37 -28.40 7.45
N SER A 58 -23.04 -27.24 7.49
CA SER A 58 -24.49 -27.13 7.42
C SER A 58 -25.06 -27.54 6.04
N ILE A 59 -24.34 -27.24 4.95
CA ILE A 59 -24.73 -27.67 3.59
C ILE A 59 -24.36 -29.12 3.26
N GLY A 60 -23.87 -29.91 4.23
CA GLY A 60 -23.66 -31.35 4.11
C GLY A 60 -22.32 -31.80 3.50
N LEU A 61 -21.38 -30.89 3.24
CA LEU A 61 -20.05 -31.25 2.76
C LEU A 61 -19.30 -32.10 3.81
N SER A 62 -18.36 -32.93 3.33
CA SER A 62 -17.51 -33.77 4.19
C SER A 62 -16.43 -32.95 4.88
N VAL A 63 -16.81 -32.08 5.81
CA VAL A 63 -15.91 -31.32 6.69
C VAL A 63 -15.51 -32.22 7.88
N PRO A 64 -14.21 -32.31 8.24
CA PRO A 64 -13.80 -32.96 9.49
C PRO A 64 -14.42 -32.22 10.69
N PRO A 65 -15.10 -32.93 11.62
CA PRO A 65 -15.78 -32.30 12.75
C PRO A 65 -14.83 -31.52 13.67
N GLY A 66 -15.38 -30.51 14.34
CA GLY A 66 -14.63 -29.59 15.16
C GLY A 66 -15.51 -28.59 15.92
N LEU A 67 -14.85 -27.59 16.49
CA LEU A 67 -15.45 -26.48 17.20
C LEU A 67 -14.69 -25.17 16.95
N THR A 68 -15.39 -24.05 17.05
CA THR A 68 -14.83 -22.70 16.98
C THR A 68 -15.07 -21.98 18.31
N ILE A 69 -14.00 -21.50 18.93
CA ILE A 69 -14.02 -20.58 20.07
C ILE A 69 -14.11 -19.15 19.51
N SER A 70 -15.03 -18.34 20.04
CA SER A 70 -15.38 -17.03 19.48
C SER A 70 -14.29 -15.94 19.62
N THR A 71 -14.39 -14.89 18.79
CA THR A 71 -13.61 -13.64 18.91
C THR A 71 -13.92 -12.88 20.20
N GLU A 72 -15.09 -13.10 20.81
CA GLU A 72 -15.48 -12.48 22.08
C GLU A 72 -14.74 -13.13 23.25
N ALA A 73 -14.55 -14.45 23.23
CA ALA A 73 -13.67 -15.14 24.19
C ALA A 73 -12.21 -14.64 24.10
N CYS A 74 -11.72 -14.32 22.89
CA CYS A 74 -10.42 -13.65 22.71
C CYS A 74 -10.40 -12.24 23.32
N GLN A 75 -11.48 -11.47 23.15
CA GLN A 75 -11.59 -10.12 23.71
C GLN A 75 -11.57 -10.15 25.24
N GLU A 76 -12.37 -11.03 25.85
CA GLU A 76 -12.40 -11.24 27.30
C GLU A 76 -11.04 -11.73 27.83
N TYR A 77 -10.36 -12.63 27.09
CA TYR A 77 -9.02 -13.09 27.45
C TYR A 77 -8.01 -11.94 27.56
N GLN A 78 -7.99 -11.02 26.59
CA GLN A 78 -7.11 -9.85 26.66
C GLN A 78 -7.50 -8.90 27.79
N GLN A 79 -8.81 -8.65 27.98
CA GLN A 79 -9.32 -7.77 29.04
C GLN A 79 -9.05 -8.33 30.46
N ASN A 80 -9.09 -9.65 30.64
CA ASN A 80 -8.81 -10.34 31.92
C ASN A 80 -7.30 -10.51 32.21
N GLY A 81 -6.43 -9.78 31.50
CA GLY A 81 -4.98 -9.85 31.70
C GLY A 81 -4.39 -11.17 31.26
N LYS A 82 -4.78 -11.64 30.06
CA LYS A 82 -4.30 -12.88 29.41
C LYS A 82 -4.62 -14.16 30.20
N LYS A 83 -5.85 -14.23 30.72
CA LYS A 83 -6.41 -15.39 31.43
C LYS A 83 -7.66 -15.88 30.72
N LEU A 84 -7.81 -17.20 30.60
CA LEU A 84 -9.02 -17.78 30.02
C LEU A 84 -10.24 -17.37 30.87
N PRO A 85 -11.33 -16.89 30.26
CA PRO A 85 -12.58 -16.62 30.95
C PRO A 85 -13.12 -17.82 31.72
N GLU A 86 -13.82 -17.55 32.82
CA GLU A 86 -14.51 -18.57 33.61
C GLU A 86 -15.59 -19.29 32.76
N GLY A 87 -15.70 -20.61 32.90
CA GLY A 87 -16.61 -21.46 32.12
C GLY A 87 -16.14 -21.82 30.70
N LEU A 88 -15.20 -21.06 30.11
CA LEU A 88 -14.77 -21.30 28.73
C LEU A 88 -14.07 -22.65 28.55
N TRP A 89 -13.31 -23.10 29.55
CA TRP A 89 -12.59 -24.37 29.44
C TRP A 89 -13.55 -25.57 29.48
N GLU A 90 -14.60 -25.45 30.28
CA GLU A 90 -15.70 -26.40 30.38
C GLU A 90 -16.47 -26.48 29.06
N GLU A 91 -16.85 -25.34 28.45
CA GLU A 91 -17.45 -25.28 27.10
C GLU A 91 -16.57 -25.96 26.02
N ILE A 92 -15.24 -25.74 26.07
CA ILE A 92 -14.30 -26.38 25.13
C ILE A 92 -14.30 -27.91 25.29
N LEU A 93 -14.37 -28.41 26.53
CA LEU A 93 -14.42 -29.84 26.80
C LEU A 93 -15.76 -30.47 26.39
N GLU A 94 -16.89 -29.78 26.58
CA GLU A 94 -18.21 -30.23 26.09
C GLU A 94 -18.27 -30.31 24.57
N GLY A 95 -17.73 -29.30 23.88
CA GLY A 95 -17.56 -29.33 22.42
C GLY A 95 -16.63 -30.47 21.97
N LEU A 96 -15.54 -30.74 22.69
CA LEU A 96 -14.63 -31.84 22.39
C LEU A 96 -15.31 -33.21 22.53
N VAL A 97 -16.12 -33.45 23.55
CA VAL A 97 -16.91 -34.69 23.69
C VAL A 97 -17.82 -34.93 22.48
N THR A 98 -18.36 -33.86 21.88
CA THR A 98 -19.14 -33.93 20.65
C THR A 98 -18.28 -34.34 19.44
N VAL A 99 -17.04 -33.84 19.35
CA VAL A 99 -16.05 -34.21 18.32
C VAL A 99 -15.50 -35.63 18.52
N GLU A 100 -15.37 -36.12 19.76
CA GLU A 100 -14.94 -37.49 20.07
C GLU A 100 -16.00 -38.52 19.69
N LYS A 101 -17.27 -38.24 20.01
CA LYS A 101 -18.43 -39.06 19.62
C LYS A 101 -18.48 -39.22 18.10
N ASP A 102 -18.36 -38.10 17.40
CA ASP A 102 -17.67 -37.93 16.12
C ASP A 102 -17.75 -39.02 15.04
N MET A 103 -16.65 -39.47 14.42
CA MET A 103 -15.27 -39.85 14.84
C MET A 103 -15.15 -41.17 15.62
N GLY A 104 -15.81 -41.32 16.76
CA GLY A 104 -15.71 -42.53 17.59
C GLY A 104 -14.29 -42.81 18.10
N ALA A 105 -13.56 -41.74 18.43
CA ALA A 105 -12.16 -41.71 18.84
C ALA A 105 -11.98 -40.72 20.01
N SER A 106 -10.95 -40.90 20.84
CA SER A 106 -10.76 -40.08 22.05
C SER A 106 -9.38 -39.44 22.11
N LEU A 107 -9.33 -38.22 22.65
CA LEU A 107 -8.11 -37.43 22.75
C LEU A 107 -7.20 -38.05 23.82
N GLY A 108 -6.07 -38.61 23.37
CA GLY A 108 -5.11 -39.30 24.23
C GLY A 108 -5.29 -40.81 24.36
N ASP A 109 -6.28 -41.43 23.70
CA ASP A 109 -6.45 -42.90 23.68
C ASP A 109 -5.52 -43.54 22.62
N PRO A 110 -4.53 -44.39 22.99
CA PRO A 110 -3.65 -45.04 22.02
C PRO A 110 -4.37 -46.02 21.08
N SER A 111 -5.50 -46.61 21.49
CA SER A 111 -6.25 -47.57 20.67
C SER A 111 -7.08 -46.88 19.59
N LYS A 112 -7.65 -45.71 19.93
CA LYS A 112 -8.50 -44.89 19.06
C LYS A 112 -8.11 -43.42 19.15
N PRO A 113 -6.91 -43.06 18.64
CA PRO A 113 -6.38 -41.72 18.83
C PRO A 113 -7.17 -40.70 18.03
N LEU A 114 -7.76 -39.72 18.72
CA LEU A 114 -8.19 -38.46 18.13
C LEU A 114 -7.01 -37.49 18.16
N LEU A 115 -6.57 -37.03 17.00
CA LEU A 115 -5.64 -35.90 16.87
C LEU A 115 -6.39 -34.67 16.36
N LEU A 116 -5.91 -33.48 16.74
CA LEU A 116 -6.54 -32.19 16.47
C LEU A 116 -5.60 -31.27 15.69
N SER A 117 -6.18 -30.33 14.95
CA SER A 117 -5.51 -29.11 14.50
C SER A 117 -6.10 -27.89 15.21
N VAL A 118 -5.25 -26.90 15.47
CA VAL A 118 -5.64 -25.61 16.06
C VAL A 118 -5.28 -24.50 15.08
N ARG A 119 -6.27 -23.73 14.64
CA ARG A 119 -6.15 -22.74 13.55
C ARG A 119 -6.72 -21.39 13.97
N SER A 120 -5.88 -20.36 13.93
CA SER A 120 -6.31 -18.96 14.08
C SER A 120 -7.25 -18.52 12.95
N GLY A 121 -8.21 -17.64 13.25
CA GLY A 121 -9.16 -17.10 12.28
C GLY A 121 -9.85 -15.83 12.76
N ALA A 122 -9.38 -14.67 12.31
CA ALA A 122 -10.07 -13.39 12.51
C ALA A 122 -11.21 -13.19 11.50
N ALA A 123 -12.05 -12.18 11.70
CA ALA A 123 -13.17 -11.84 10.79
C ALA A 123 -12.70 -11.47 9.37
N ILE A 124 -11.49 -10.90 9.27
CA ILE A 124 -10.78 -10.55 8.04
C ILE A 124 -9.47 -11.36 8.01
N SER A 125 -8.96 -11.70 6.83
CA SER A 125 -7.66 -12.36 6.71
C SER A 125 -6.54 -11.45 7.22
N MET A 126 -5.74 -11.90 8.18
CA MET A 126 -4.59 -11.15 8.70
C MET A 126 -3.33 -12.04 8.74
N PRO A 127 -2.22 -11.66 8.07
CA PRO A 127 -0.91 -12.25 8.30
C PRO A 127 -0.36 -11.83 9.67
N GLY A 128 0.45 -12.68 10.30
CA GLY A 128 1.03 -12.43 11.62
C GLY A 128 0.18 -12.86 12.82
N MET A 129 -0.97 -13.48 12.55
CA MET A 129 -1.64 -14.38 13.50
C MET A 129 -0.85 -15.68 13.66
N MET A 130 -1.07 -16.40 14.76
CA MET A 130 -0.45 -17.71 15.01
C MET A 130 -0.65 -18.67 13.83
N ASP A 131 0.42 -19.33 13.43
CA ASP A 131 0.43 -20.37 12.42
C ASP A 131 -0.39 -21.59 12.85
N THR A 132 -0.71 -22.47 11.90
CA THR A 132 -1.54 -23.64 12.19
C THR A 132 -0.74 -24.71 12.91
N VAL A 133 -1.25 -25.21 14.04
CA VAL A 133 -0.72 -26.39 14.71
C VAL A 133 -1.51 -27.62 14.26
N LEU A 134 -0.85 -28.61 13.66
CA LEU A 134 -1.43 -29.91 13.30
C LEU A 134 -1.02 -30.99 14.33
N ASN A 135 -1.62 -32.17 14.25
CA ASN A 135 -1.25 -33.37 15.02
C ASN A 135 -1.30 -33.25 16.56
N LEU A 136 -2.03 -32.26 17.09
CA LEU A 136 -2.18 -32.05 18.53
C LEU A 136 -2.86 -33.25 19.19
N GLY A 137 -2.32 -33.68 20.33
CA GLY A 137 -2.73 -34.89 21.04
C GLY A 137 -1.73 -36.04 20.93
N LEU A 138 -0.66 -35.90 20.14
CA LEU A 138 0.44 -36.88 20.11
C LEU A 138 1.25 -36.85 21.42
N ASN A 139 1.53 -38.05 21.92
CA ASN A 139 2.51 -38.36 22.96
C ASN A 139 3.10 -39.75 22.69
N ASP A 140 3.96 -40.29 23.57
CA ASP A 140 4.65 -41.57 23.33
C ASP A 140 3.73 -42.79 23.23
N GLU A 141 2.60 -42.78 23.96
CA GLU A 141 1.62 -43.86 23.93
C GLU A 141 0.76 -43.76 22.66
N VAL A 142 0.26 -42.55 22.37
CA VAL A 142 -0.57 -42.24 21.21
C VAL A 142 0.20 -42.46 19.90
N VAL A 143 1.49 -42.09 19.81
CA VAL A 143 2.29 -42.33 18.60
C VAL A 143 2.55 -43.83 18.37
N ALA A 144 2.73 -44.63 19.43
CA ALA A 144 2.86 -46.08 19.31
C ALA A 144 1.54 -46.71 18.84
N GLY A 145 0.40 -46.23 19.36
CA GLY A 145 -0.93 -46.57 18.88
C GLY A 145 -1.13 -46.25 17.40
N LEU A 146 -0.79 -45.03 16.98
CA LEU A 146 -0.85 -44.57 15.59
C LEU A 146 0.07 -45.39 14.67
N ALA A 147 1.29 -45.69 15.11
CA ALA A 147 2.26 -46.50 14.39
C ALA A 147 1.74 -47.91 14.09
N SER A 148 1.02 -48.52 15.05
CA SER A 148 0.43 -49.85 14.88
C SER A 148 -0.67 -49.92 13.81
N ARG A 149 -1.31 -48.78 13.49
CA ARG A 149 -2.44 -48.69 12.57
C ARG A 149 -2.05 -48.12 11.20
N SER A 150 -1.19 -47.11 11.18
CA SER A 150 -0.88 -46.29 10.00
C SER A 150 0.58 -46.40 9.55
N GLY A 151 1.36 -47.28 10.17
CA GLY A 151 2.77 -47.51 9.87
C GLY A 151 3.73 -46.63 10.69
N GLU A 152 4.84 -47.21 11.13
CA GLU A 152 5.76 -46.54 12.07
C GLU A 152 6.35 -45.24 11.50
N ARG A 153 6.82 -45.25 10.24
CA ARG A 153 7.49 -44.08 9.63
C ARG A 153 6.57 -42.85 9.64
N PHE A 154 5.31 -43.02 9.24
CA PHE A 154 4.31 -41.96 9.22
C PHE A 154 4.02 -41.41 10.63
N ALA A 155 3.86 -42.29 11.62
CA ALA A 155 3.55 -41.87 12.99
C ALA A 155 4.68 -41.05 13.63
N TYR A 156 5.94 -41.49 13.47
CA TYR A 156 7.08 -40.77 14.03
C TYR A 156 7.48 -39.52 13.22
N ASP A 157 7.24 -39.48 11.90
CA ASP A 157 7.36 -38.23 11.12
C ASP A 157 6.30 -37.20 11.54
N SER A 158 5.06 -37.64 11.75
CA SER A 158 4.00 -36.76 12.27
C SER A 158 4.31 -36.25 13.67
N TYR A 159 5.01 -37.04 14.49
CA TYR A 159 5.38 -36.66 15.86
C TYR A 159 6.58 -35.72 15.92
N ARG A 160 7.63 -35.90 15.12
CA ARG A 160 8.75 -34.92 15.06
C ARG A 160 8.27 -33.55 14.54
N ARG A 161 7.43 -33.52 13.50
CA ARG A 161 6.80 -32.29 13.00
C ARG A 161 5.92 -31.62 14.05
N PHE A 162 5.16 -32.40 14.82
CA PHE A 162 4.37 -31.85 15.94
C PHE A 162 5.25 -31.26 17.05
N LEU A 163 6.33 -31.93 17.44
CA LEU A 163 7.26 -31.44 18.46
C LEU A 163 7.90 -30.11 18.05
N ASP A 164 8.32 -29.98 16.79
CA ASP A 164 8.88 -28.73 16.26
C ASP A 164 7.83 -27.61 16.22
N MET A 165 6.74 -27.83 15.49
CA MET A 165 5.64 -26.87 15.30
C MET A 165 4.97 -26.44 16.62
N PHE A 166 4.74 -27.35 17.57
CA PHE A 166 4.23 -26.98 18.90
C PHE A 166 5.29 -26.19 19.68
N GLY A 167 6.57 -26.55 19.55
CA GLY A 167 7.68 -25.88 20.21
C GLY A 167 7.82 -24.43 19.73
N GLY A 168 7.87 -24.23 18.41
CA GLY A 168 7.93 -22.91 17.80
C GLY A 168 6.67 -22.09 18.01
N VAL A 169 5.52 -22.61 17.58
CA VAL A 169 4.30 -21.81 17.45
C VAL A 169 3.58 -21.61 18.80
N VAL A 170 3.63 -22.58 19.73
CA VAL A 170 2.97 -22.49 21.05
C VAL A 170 3.92 -22.02 22.14
N LEU A 171 5.18 -22.47 22.15
CA LEU A 171 6.13 -22.17 23.22
C LEU A 171 7.21 -21.14 22.84
N GLY A 172 7.33 -20.75 21.57
CA GLY A 172 8.38 -19.83 21.11
C GLY A 172 9.80 -20.41 21.23
N ILE A 173 9.97 -21.70 20.92
CA ILE A 173 11.29 -22.35 20.76
C ILE A 173 11.75 -22.14 19.30
N PRO A 174 12.94 -21.56 19.02
CA PRO A 174 13.38 -21.34 17.65
C PRO A 174 13.44 -22.64 16.82
N HIS A 175 12.78 -22.65 15.65
CA HIS A 175 12.76 -23.77 14.70
C HIS A 175 14.18 -24.25 14.32
N SER A 176 15.14 -23.32 14.25
CA SER A 176 16.56 -23.62 14.00
C SER A 176 17.17 -24.65 14.97
N LEU A 177 16.66 -24.77 16.20
CA LEU A 177 17.14 -25.77 17.18
C LEU A 177 16.65 -27.19 16.84
N PHE A 178 15.49 -27.32 16.20
CA PHE A 178 14.97 -28.60 15.71
C PHE A 178 15.69 -28.99 14.41
N GLU A 179 15.82 -28.04 13.48
CA GLU A 179 16.59 -28.23 12.24
C GLU A 179 18.06 -28.60 12.50
N GLU A 180 18.72 -28.00 13.49
CA GLU A 180 20.10 -28.38 13.85
C GLU A 180 20.21 -29.87 14.24
N LYS A 181 19.23 -30.42 14.96
CA LYS A 181 19.22 -31.85 15.34
C LYS A 181 18.88 -32.74 14.12
N LEU A 182 17.96 -32.30 13.25
CA LEU A 182 17.59 -33.00 12.01
C LEU A 182 18.77 -33.07 11.03
N GLU A 183 19.41 -31.94 10.74
CA GLU A 183 20.58 -31.87 9.85
C GLU A 183 21.75 -32.69 10.40
N LYS A 184 22.02 -32.63 11.72
CA LYS A 184 23.03 -33.51 12.35
C LYS A 184 22.71 -34.99 12.13
N LEU A 185 21.45 -35.39 12.23
CA LEU A 185 21.04 -36.77 12.00
C LEU A 185 21.15 -37.15 10.52
N LYS A 186 20.70 -36.31 9.57
CA LYS A 186 20.83 -36.54 8.12
C LYS A 186 22.29 -36.73 7.71
N ASN A 187 23.17 -35.82 8.16
CA ASN A 187 24.61 -35.90 7.94
C ASN A 187 25.23 -37.17 8.56
N ALA A 188 24.80 -37.57 9.76
CA ALA A 188 25.29 -38.80 10.42
C ALA A 188 24.81 -40.10 9.74
N LYS A 189 23.68 -40.08 9.03
CA LYS A 189 23.12 -41.23 8.29
C LYS A 189 23.50 -41.22 6.80
N GLY A 190 24.09 -40.13 6.30
CA GLY A 190 24.51 -39.98 4.91
C GLY A 190 23.37 -39.80 3.92
N VAL A 191 22.28 -39.14 4.33
CA VAL A 191 21.11 -38.84 3.48
C VAL A 191 20.96 -37.33 3.28
N GLU A 192 20.47 -36.91 2.11
CA GLU A 192 20.25 -35.50 1.79
C GLU A 192 18.80 -35.06 2.08
N LEU A 193 17.81 -35.94 1.86
CA LEU A 193 16.39 -35.63 2.01
C LEU A 193 15.79 -36.23 3.28
N ASP A 194 14.90 -35.48 3.93
CA ASP A 194 14.03 -35.93 5.04
C ASP A 194 13.24 -37.21 4.71
N THR A 195 12.91 -37.41 3.43
CA THR A 195 12.18 -38.60 2.95
C THR A 195 12.95 -39.89 3.18
N ASP A 196 14.27 -39.82 3.22
CA ASP A 196 15.15 -40.99 3.19
C ASP A 196 15.44 -41.51 4.62
N LEU A 197 15.07 -40.73 5.65
CA LEU A 197 15.13 -41.16 7.05
C LEU A 197 14.16 -42.32 7.32
N THR A 198 14.65 -43.33 8.04
CA THR A 198 13.88 -44.52 8.39
C THR A 198 13.02 -44.29 9.64
N ALA A 199 12.06 -45.19 9.90
CA ALA A 199 11.25 -45.13 11.12
C ALA A 199 12.11 -45.19 12.42
N SER A 200 13.25 -45.90 12.38
CA SER A 200 14.22 -45.94 13.48
C SER A 200 14.92 -44.60 13.70
N ASP A 201 15.29 -43.90 12.62
CA ASP A 201 15.94 -42.59 12.70
C ASP A 201 14.96 -41.52 13.21
N LEU A 202 13.70 -41.57 12.76
CA LEU A 202 12.65 -40.68 13.27
C LEU A 202 12.32 -40.94 14.75
N LYS A 203 12.37 -42.19 15.21
CA LYS A 203 12.28 -42.55 16.65
C LYS A 203 13.46 -42.00 17.47
N GLU A 204 14.65 -41.91 16.87
CA GLU A 204 15.83 -41.31 17.48
C GLU A 204 15.67 -39.78 17.54
N LEU A 205 15.27 -39.15 16.44
CA LEU A 205 15.07 -37.71 16.31
C LEU A 205 13.99 -37.17 17.26
N VAL A 206 12.88 -37.89 17.44
CA VAL A 206 11.82 -37.54 18.41
C VAL A 206 12.35 -37.41 19.84
N LYS A 207 13.38 -38.17 20.22
CA LYS A 207 14.02 -38.01 21.54
C LYS A 207 14.85 -36.73 21.58
N GLN A 208 15.71 -36.53 20.57
CA GLN A 208 16.53 -35.32 20.45
C GLN A 208 15.68 -34.03 20.41
N TYR A 209 14.50 -34.07 19.80
CA TYR A 209 13.55 -32.97 19.78
C TYR A 209 12.92 -32.69 21.15
N LYS A 210 12.68 -33.72 21.97
CA LYS A 210 12.24 -33.52 23.37
C LYS A 210 13.35 -32.94 24.23
N ASP A 211 14.60 -33.32 23.98
CA ASP A 211 15.75 -32.74 24.66
C ASP A 211 15.82 -31.22 24.40
N VAL A 212 15.49 -30.74 23.18
CA VAL A 212 15.39 -29.29 22.87
C VAL A 212 14.41 -28.55 23.80
N TYR A 213 13.27 -29.16 24.16
CA TYR A 213 12.31 -28.54 25.09
C TYR A 213 12.93 -28.36 26.48
N LEU A 214 13.56 -29.41 27.00
CA LEU A 214 14.20 -29.39 28.31
C LEU A 214 15.41 -28.44 28.32
N GLU A 215 16.23 -28.45 27.28
CA GLU A 215 17.39 -27.56 27.07
C GLU A 215 16.96 -26.08 26.98
N THR A 216 15.83 -25.77 26.32
CA THR A 216 15.43 -24.38 26.01
C THR A 216 14.48 -23.76 27.05
N LYS A 217 13.56 -24.55 27.62
CA LYS A 217 12.52 -24.07 28.55
C LYS A 217 12.70 -24.54 29.98
N GLY A 218 13.56 -25.54 30.23
CA GLY A 218 13.71 -26.18 31.55
C GLY A 218 12.58 -27.17 31.90
N ASP A 219 11.57 -27.29 31.05
CA ASP A 219 10.41 -28.17 31.21
C ASP A 219 10.38 -29.22 30.09
N ASN A 220 9.84 -30.40 30.41
CA ASN A 220 9.59 -31.45 29.41
C ASN A 220 8.44 -31.06 28.47
N PHE A 221 8.45 -31.64 27.26
CA PHE A 221 7.30 -31.58 26.35
C PHE A 221 6.00 -32.04 27.05
N PRO A 222 4.89 -31.27 27.01
CA PRO A 222 3.65 -31.62 27.69
C PRO A 222 3.01 -32.86 27.05
N SER A 223 3.02 -33.99 27.77
CA SER A 223 2.49 -35.27 27.29
C SER A 223 0.97 -35.41 27.42
N ASP A 224 0.31 -34.57 28.22
CA ASP A 224 -1.16 -34.49 28.32
C ASP A 224 -1.75 -33.70 27.13
N PRO A 225 -2.57 -34.34 26.26
CA PRO A 225 -3.27 -33.66 25.18
C PRO A 225 -4.15 -32.48 25.61
N LYS A 226 -4.73 -32.51 26.82
CA LYS A 226 -5.58 -31.42 27.31
C LYS A 226 -4.74 -30.20 27.69
N GLN A 227 -3.59 -30.40 28.33
CA GLN A 227 -2.58 -29.36 28.53
C GLN A 227 -2.08 -28.79 27.19
N GLN A 228 -1.75 -29.64 26.20
CA GLN A 228 -1.37 -29.20 24.85
C GLN A 228 -2.45 -28.28 24.24
N LEU A 229 -3.72 -28.70 24.28
CA LEU A 229 -4.84 -27.93 23.74
C LEU A 229 -5.02 -26.58 24.45
N GLN A 230 -4.92 -26.56 25.79
CA GLN A 230 -5.07 -25.32 26.56
C GLN A 230 -3.95 -24.31 26.25
N LEU A 231 -2.71 -24.79 26.07
CA LEU A 231 -1.58 -23.94 25.67
C LEU A 231 -1.75 -23.40 24.25
N ALA A 232 -2.19 -24.24 23.29
CA ALA A 232 -2.44 -23.81 21.92
C ALA A 232 -3.55 -22.75 21.81
N VAL A 233 -4.65 -22.88 22.58
CA VAL A 233 -5.72 -21.87 22.62
C VAL A 233 -5.20 -20.52 23.14
N LYS A 234 -4.40 -20.53 24.21
CA LYS A 234 -3.77 -19.31 24.76
C LYS A 234 -2.85 -18.66 23.73
N ALA A 235 -1.99 -19.44 23.08
CA ALA A 235 -1.08 -18.93 22.05
C ALA A 235 -1.83 -18.29 20.86
N VAL A 236 -2.98 -18.84 20.44
CA VAL A 236 -3.78 -18.20 19.38
C VAL A 236 -4.31 -16.85 19.84
N PHE A 237 -4.84 -16.74 21.06
CA PHE A 237 -5.30 -15.46 21.60
C PHE A 237 -4.14 -14.47 21.77
N ASP A 238 -2.99 -14.90 22.31
CA ASP A 238 -1.81 -14.06 22.47
C ASP A 238 -1.30 -13.50 21.14
N SER A 239 -1.38 -14.29 20.05
CA SER A 239 -0.96 -13.86 18.71
C SER A 239 -1.80 -12.72 18.11
N TRP A 240 -3.00 -12.46 18.66
CA TRP A 240 -3.80 -11.30 18.26
C TRP A 240 -3.06 -9.98 18.51
N ASP A 241 -2.31 -9.91 19.61
CA ASP A 241 -1.49 -8.75 19.98
C ASP A 241 0.00 -9.00 19.74
N SER A 242 0.33 -9.85 18.75
CA SER A 242 1.69 -9.92 18.22
C SER A 242 2.08 -8.58 17.58
N PRO A 243 3.35 -8.15 17.64
CA PRO A 243 3.79 -6.93 16.98
C PRO A 243 3.46 -6.91 15.48
N ARG A 244 3.55 -8.07 14.82
CA ARG A 244 3.20 -8.26 13.40
C ARG A 244 1.70 -8.07 13.15
N ALA A 245 0.82 -8.61 13.99
CA ALA A 245 -0.62 -8.45 13.85
C ALA A 245 -1.08 -7.01 14.15
N ILE A 246 -0.49 -6.36 15.17
CA ILE A 246 -0.71 -4.94 15.47
C ILE A 246 -0.26 -4.06 14.30
N LYS A 247 0.96 -4.26 13.78
CA LYS A 247 1.48 -3.50 12.64
C LYS A 247 0.67 -3.73 11.37
N TYR A 248 0.22 -4.96 11.09
CA TYR A 248 -0.65 -5.24 9.95
C TYR A 248 -1.98 -4.49 10.05
N ARG A 249 -2.64 -4.51 11.22
CA ARG A 249 -3.86 -3.74 11.47
C ARG A 249 -3.64 -2.24 11.30
N SER A 250 -2.51 -1.71 11.77
CA SER A 250 -2.12 -0.30 11.61
C SER A 250 -1.91 0.09 10.14
N ILE A 251 -1.08 -0.65 9.39
CA ILE A 251 -0.81 -0.38 7.96
C ILE A 251 -2.11 -0.44 7.12
N ASN A 252 -2.96 -1.43 7.37
CA ASN A 252 -4.19 -1.65 6.61
C ASN A 252 -5.40 -0.90 7.20
N GLN A 253 -5.18 -0.01 8.18
CA GLN A 253 -6.20 0.83 8.82
C GLN A 253 -7.41 0.04 9.39
N ILE A 254 -7.17 -1.22 9.80
CA ILE A 254 -8.19 -2.16 10.28
C ILE A 254 -8.53 -1.86 11.74
N THR A 255 -9.69 -1.24 11.98
CA THR A 255 -10.20 -0.91 13.32
C THR A 255 -11.49 -1.68 13.64
N GLY A 256 -11.87 -1.71 14.93
CA GLY A 256 -13.16 -2.27 15.39
C GLY A 256 -13.27 -3.80 15.51
N LEU A 257 -12.24 -4.57 15.17
CA LEU A 257 -12.23 -6.02 15.38
C LEU A 257 -12.04 -6.38 16.87
N LYS A 258 -12.84 -7.33 17.38
CA LYS A 258 -12.82 -7.76 18.79
C LYS A 258 -11.62 -8.65 19.17
N GLY A 259 -11.15 -9.46 18.24
CA GLY A 259 -10.16 -10.52 18.49
C GLY A 259 -10.09 -11.52 17.33
N THR A 260 -9.40 -12.64 17.56
CA THR A 260 -9.40 -13.83 16.68
C THR A 260 -10.29 -14.93 17.25
N ALA A 261 -10.93 -15.71 16.39
CA ALA A 261 -11.49 -17.00 16.77
C ALA A 261 -10.38 -18.07 16.77
N VAL A 262 -10.64 -19.19 17.45
CA VAL A 262 -9.79 -20.40 17.45
C VAL A 262 -10.60 -21.55 16.88
N ASN A 263 -10.13 -22.21 15.83
CA ASN A 263 -10.81 -23.36 15.25
C ASN A 263 -10.03 -24.62 15.64
N ILE A 264 -10.69 -25.52 16.36
CA ILE A 264 -10.16 -26.81 16.81
C ILE A 264 -10.88 -27.89 16.00
N GLN A 265 -10.16 -28.61 15.15
CA GLN A 265 -10.74 -29.52 14.16
C GLN A 265 -10.00 -30.84 14.14
N CYS A 266 -10.70 -31.98 14.03
CA CYS A 266 -10.03 -33.27 13.99
C CYS A 266 -9.11 -33.42 12.76
N MET A 267 -7.96 -34.05 12.95
CA MET A 267 -6.99 -34.31 11.89
C MET A 267 -7.52 -35.33 10.87
N VAL A 268 -7.13 -35.10 9.62
CA VAL A 268 -7.18 -36.08 8.54
C VAL A 268 -5.83 -36.07 7.82
N PHE A 269 -5.39 -37.21 7.31
CA PHE A 269 -4.00 -37.43 6.91
C PHE A 269 -3.87 -37.72 5.41
N GLY A 270 -3.21 -36.81 4.68
CA GLY A 270 -2.87 -37.01 3.27
C GLY A 270 -1.64 -37.90 3.05
N ASN A 271 -0.92 -38.25 4.13
CA ASN A 271 0.37 -38.96 4.14
C ASN A 271 0.29 -40.40 4.69
N MET A 272 -0.86 -41.06 4.56
CA MET A 272 -1.06 -42.49 4.88
C MET A 272 -0.80 -43.42 3.67
N GLY A 273 0.16 -43.08 2.81
CA GLY A 273 0.45 -43.83 1.58
C GLY A 273 -0.29 -43.34 0.34
N ASN A 274 -0.15 -44.07 -0.77
CA ASN A 274 -0.51 -43.59 -2.12
C ASN A 274 -2.03 -43.45 -2.38
N THR A 275 -2.88 -44.03 -1.53
CA THR A 275 -4.34 -43.82 -1.52
C THR A 275 -4.77 -42.57 -0.75
N SER A 276 -3.80 -41.78 -0.27
CA SER A 276 -3.99 -40.52 0.43
C SER A 276 -3.23 -39.40 -0.27
N GLY A 277 -3.65 -38.16 -0.05
CA GLY A 277 -2.99 -36.97 -0.57
C GLY A 277 -3.66 -35.69 -0.10
N THR A 278 -3.10 -34.56 -0.47
CA THR A 278 -3.63 -33.23 -0.09
C THR A 278 -3.53 -32.29 -1.28
N GLY A 279 -4.39 -31.28 -1.34
CA GLY A 279 -4.36 -30.31 -2.42
C GLY A 279 -5.10 -29.03 -2.13
N VAL A 280 -4.87 -28.05 -3.01
CA VAL A 280 -5.51 -26.74 -2.99
C VAL A 280 -6.09 -26.49 -4.38
N LEU A 281 -7.33 -26.03 -4.47
CA LEU A 281 -7.94 -25.68 -5.75
C LEU A 281 -8.80 -24.43 -5.69
N PHE A 282 -8.86 -23.76 -6.82
CA PHE A 282 -9.80 -22.71 -7.14
C PHE A 282 -10.90 -23.27 -8.06
N THR A 283 -12.16 -22.87 -7.84
CA THR A 283 -13.29 -23.34 -8.65
C THR A 283 -13.32 -22.78 -10.09
N ARG A 284 -12.53 -21.73 -10.35
CA ARG A 284 -12.18 -21.15 -11.66
C ARG A 284 -10.73 -20.67 -11.60
N ASN A 285 -10.07 -20.45 -12.73
CA ASN A 285 -8.71 -19.92 -12.76
C ASN A 285 -8.68 -18.49 -12.14
N PRO A 286 -7.89 -18.24 -11.06
CA PRO A 286 -7.89 -16.94 -10.37
C PRO A 286 -7.21 -15.82 -11.17
N SER A 287 -6.37 -16.16 -12.15
CA SER A 287 -5.59 -15.21 -12.97
C SER A 287 -6.28 -14.83 -14.28
N THR A 288 -6.95 -15.78 -14.94
CA THR A 288 -7.64 -15.56 -16.22
C THR A 288 -9.15 -15.43 -16.10
N GLY A 289 -9.75 -15.98 -15.03
CA GLY A 289 -11.21 -16.11 -14.85
C GLY A 289 -11.84 -17.31 -15.54
N GLU A 290 -11.06 -18.13 -16.25
CA GLU A 290 -11.55 -19.30 -16.99
C GLU A 290 -12.28 -20.30 -16.08
N LYS A 291 -13.44 -20.81 -16.53
CA LYS A 291 -14.25 -21.82 -15.82
C LYS A 291 -13.65 -23.24 -15.93
N LYS A 292 -12.44 -23.41 -15.43
CA LYS A 292 -11.75 -24.69 -15.21
C LYS A 292 -11.30 -24.77 -13.74
N LEU A 293 -11.38 -25.95 -13.13
CA LEU A 293 -10.72 -26.18 -11.84
C LEU A 293 -9.22 -25.93 -12.01
N TYR A 294 -8.65 -25.11 -11.15
CA TYR A 294 -7.25 -24.69 -11.20
C TYR A 294 -6.61 -24.92 -9.83
N GLY A 295 -5.53 -25.68 -9.75
CA GLY A 295 -4.92 -26.02 -8.47
C GLY A 295 -3.96 -27.18 -8.59
N GLU A 296 -3.53 -27.66 -7.43
CA GLU A 296 -2.42 -28.59 -7.28
C GLU A 296 -2.74 -29.68 -6.25
N PHE A 297 -2.11 -30.83 -6.40
CA PHE A 297 -2.27 -32.01 -5.54
C PHE A 297 -0.93 -32.71 -5.30
N LEU A 298 -0.73 -33.23 -4.09
CA LEU A 298 0.39 -34.09 -3.74
C LEU A 298 -0.12 -35.41 -3.16
N ILE A 299 0.31 -36.53 -3.75
CA ILE A 299 0.08 -37.87 -3.23
C ILE A 299 1.01 -38.12 -2.05
N ASN A 300 0.49 -38.76 -1.00
CA ASN A 300 1.22 -39.16 0.20
C ASN A 300 2.00 -37.98 0.83
N ALA A 301 1.28 -36.93 1.21
CA ALA A 301 1.81 -35.64 1.68
C ALA A 301 0.87 -34.95 2.69
N GLN A 302 1.37 -34.02 3.50
CA GLN A 302 0.55 -33.09 4.29
C GLN A 302 0.49 -31.71 3.64
N GLY A 303 -0.48 -30.88 4.05
CA GLY A 303 -0.67 -29.53 3.47
C GLY A 303 0.56 -28.64 3.58
N GLU A 304 1.39 -28.88 4.59
CA GLU A 304 2.70 -28.26 4.78
C GLU A 304 3.63 -28.49 3.58
N ASP A 305 3.69 -29.72 3.05
CA ASP A 305 4.57 -30.07 1.91
C ASP A 305 4.15 -29.36 0.61
N VAL A 306 2.86 -28.99 0.48
CA VAL A 306 2.34 -28.18 -0.64
C VAL A 306 2.75 -26.71 -0.50
N VAL A 307 2.74 -26.18 0.74
CA VAL A 307 3.08 -24.77 1.01
C VAL A 307 4.60 -24.54 0.98
N ALA A 308 5.39 -25.49 1.48
CA ALA A 308 6.84 -25.37 1.57
C ALA A 308 7.58 -25.58 0.24
N GLY A 309 6.90 -26.08 -0.81
CA GLY A 309 7.50 -26.28 -2.14
C GLY A 309 8.60 -27.36 -2.23
N ILE A 310 8.90 -28.06 -1.13
CA ILE A 310 9.93 -29.11 -1.02
C ILE A 310 9.70 -30.24 -2.04
N ARG A 311 8.44 -30.50 -2.38
CA ARG A 311 8.03 -31.41 -3.46
C ARG A 311 7.29 -30.64 -4.53
N THR A 312 7.67 -30.83 -5.79
CA THR A 312 6.96 -30.26 -6.94
C THR A 312 5.49 -30.73 -6.94
N PRO A 313 4.51 -29.81 -6.84
CA PRO A 313 3.09 -30.19 -6.87
C PRO A 313 2.66 -30.70 -8.26
N GLU A 314 1.65 -31.57 -8.29
CA GLU A 314 1.08 -32.12 -9.53
C GLU A 314 -0.27 -31.47 -9.87
N ASP A 315 -0.69 -31.54 -11.14
CA ASP A 315 -2.03 -31.07 -11.57
C ASP A 315 -3.14 -31.90 -10.88
N LEU A 316 -4.29 -31.29 -10.64
CA LEU A 316 -5.52 -31.95 -10.19
C LEU A 316 -5.95 -33.12 -11.08
N ASP A 317 -5.50 -33.19 -12.34
CA ASP A 317 -5.73 -34.36 -13.20
C ASP A 317 -5.03 -35.65 -12.68
N THR A 318 -3.90 -35.57 -11.95
CA THR A 318 -3.31 -36.75 -11.25
C THR A 318 -4.28 -37.34 -10.21
N MET A 319 -5.07 -36.49 -9.54
CA MET A 319 -6.08 -36.94 -8.56
C MET A 319 -7.11 -37.88 -9.19
N LYS A 320 -7.43 -37.70 -10.48
CA LYS A 320 -8.42 -38.50 -11.22
C LYS A 320 -7.89 -39.87 -11.62
N THR A 321 -6.61 -39.99 -11.94
CA THR A 321 -5.98 -41.25 -12.35
C THR A 321 -5.66 -42.17 -11.16
N CYS A 322 -5.39 -41.62 -9.98
CA CYS A 322 -4.96 -42.40 -8.82
C CYS A 322 -6.09 -42.82 -7.87
N GLN A 323 -7.25 -42.15 -7.85
CA GLN A 323 -8.28 -42.35 -6.82
C GLN A 323 -9.72 -42.27 -7.37
N THR A 324 -10.56 -43.25 -7.02
CA THR A 324 -11.98 -43.31 -7.40
C THR A 324 -12.85 -42.37 -6.57
N LEU A 325 -12.76 -41.07 -6.88
CA LEU A 325 -13.58 -40.02 -6.28
C LEU A 325 -14.90 -39.88 -7.03
N LYS A 326 -16.03 -40.00 -6.32
CA LYS A 326 -17.35 -39.60 -6.87
C LYS A 326 -17.45 -38.07 -6.89
N ASP A 327 -17.92 -37.52 -8.01
CA ASP A 327 -17.90 -36.08 -8.32
C ASP A 327 -18.79 -35.19 -7.42
N ASP A 328 -19.67 -35.81 -6.64
CA ASP A 328 -20.84 -35.17 -6.02
C ASP A 328 -20.51 -33.86 -5.27
N GLY A 329 -19.53 -33.89 -4.35
CA GLY A 329 -19.22 -32.76 -3.47
C GLY A 329 -18.51 -31.56 -4.11
N LYS A 330 -17.83 -31.73 -5.26
CA LYS A 330 -17.10 -30.62 -5.92
C LYS A 330 -18.07 -29.64 -6.61
N SER A 331 -19.23 -30.13 -7.05
CA SER A 331 -20.21 -29.31 -7.77
C SER A 331 -21.15 -28.51 -6.86
N GLU A 332 -21.42 -29.01 -5.65
CA GLU A 332 -22.36 -28.37 -4.70
C GLU A 332 -21.75 -27.12 -4.05
N ALA A 333 -20.49 -27.17 -3.61
CA ALA A 333 -19.79 -26.03 -3.02
C ALA A 333 -19.76 -24.81 -3.97
N ALA A 334 -19.48 -25.04 -5.27
CA ALA A 334 -19.46 -23.99 -6.27
C ALA A 334 -20.86 -23.42 -6.60
N ARG A 335 -21.91 -24.25 -6.55
CA ARG A 335 -23.31 -23.80 -6.74
C ARG A 335 -23.83 -22.99 -5.56
N HIS A 336 -23.53 -23.39 -4.33
CA HIS A 336 -24.09 -22.73 -3.14
C HIS A 336 -23.41 -21.39 -2.80
N SER A 337 -22.15 -21.18 -3.23
CA SER A 337 -21.36 -20.03 -2.81
C SER A 337 -21.55 -18.76 -3.66
N CYS A 338 -22.15 -18.85 -4.86
CA CYS A 338 -22.31 -17.73 -5.81
C CYS A 338 -21.02 -16.89 -6.06
N GLN A 339 -19.84 -17.49 -5.88
CA GLN A 339 -18.55 -16.80 -5.99
C GLN A 339 -17.41 -17.78 -6.35
N LEU A 340 -16.26 -17.26 -6.79
CA LEU A 340 -15.01 -18.02 -6.85
C LEU A 340 -14.62 -18.49 -5.45
N MET A 341 -14.38 -19.78 -5.29
CA MET A 341 -13.90 -20.36 -4.03
C MET A 341 -12.49 -20.90 -4.19
N ASP A 342 -11.67 -20.64 -3.17
CA ASP A 342 -10.38 -21.25 -2.88
C ASP A 342 -10.60 -22.29 -1.78
N ILE A 343 -10.17 -23.53 -2.04
CA ILE A 343 -10.53 -24.75 -1.32
C ILE A 343 -9.27 -25.55 -0.98
N GLU A 344 -9.08 -25.81 0.31
CA GLU A 344 -8.09 -26.79 0.80
C GLU A 344 -8.81 -28.12 1.07
N PHE A 345 -8.24 -29.24 0.58
CA PHE A 345 -8.82 -30.57 0.76
C PHE A 345 -7.75 -31.63 1.03
N THR A 346 -8.15 -32.69 1.73
CA THR A 346 -7.34 -33.88 1.97
C THR A 346 -8.12 -35.11 1.56
N VAL A 347 -7.45 -36.04 0.88
CA VAL A 347 -7.95 -37.41 0.72
C VAL A 347 -7.18 -38.29 1.69
N GLN A 348 -7.91 -38.99 2.56
CA GLN A 348 -7.35 -40.03 3.42
C GLN A 348 -7.97 -41.37 3.00
N GLU A 349 -7.15 -42.30 2.52
CA GLU A 349 -7.57 -43.65 2.14
C GLU A 349 -8.80 -43.67 1.20
N ASN A 350 -8.73 -42.90 0.11
CA ASN A 350 -9.80 -42.63 -0.87
C ASN A 350 -11.03 -41.84 -0.35
N ARG A 351 -11.05 -41.38 0.91
CA ARG A 351 -12.11 -40.52 1.45
C ARG A 351 -11.73 -39.05 1.38
N LEU A 352 -12.49 -38.27 0.59
CA LEU A 352 -12.34 -36.82 0.49
C LEU A 352 -12.87 -36.08 1.73
N TRP A 353 -12.08 -35.12 2.20
CA TRP A 353 -12.39 -34.20 3.28
C TRP A 353 -12.11 -32.76 2.85
N MET A 354 -13.04 -31.86 3.18
CA MET A 354 -12.95 -30.42 2.89
C MET A 354 -12.40 -29.71 4.15
N LEU A 355 -11.19 -29.16 4.07
CA LEU A 355 -10.53 -28.54 5.23
C LEU A 355 -10.88 -27.07 5.38
N GLN A 356 -10.85 -26.34 4.27
CA GLN A 356 -11.10 -24.91 4.25
C GLN A 356 -11.76 -24.54 2.93
N CYS A 357 -12.67 -23.57 2.98
CA CYS A 357 -13.22 -22.92 1.80
C CYS A 357 -13.32 -21.42 2.10
N ARG A 358 -12.89 -20.58 1.17
CA ARG A 358 -12.95 -19.11 1.27
C ARG A 358 -13.17 -18.50 -0.10
N SER A 359 -13.65 -17.25 -0.13
CA SER A 359 -13.70 -16.48 -1.37
C SER A 359 -12.28 -16.38 -1.95
N GLY A 360 -12.08 -16.90 -3.15
CA GLY A 360 -10.76 -16.96 -3.77
C GLY A 360 -10.23 -15.57 -4.10
N LYS A 361 -8.98 -15.28 -3.72
CA LYS A 361 -8.24 -14.13 -4.26
C LYS A 361 -8.06 -14.31 -5.76
N ARG A 362 -8.10 -13.22 -6.51
CA ARG A 362 -8.12 -13.22 -7.98
C ARG A 362 -7.57 -11.90 -8.52
N THR A 363 -7.23 -11.89 -9.80
CA THR A 363 -6.75 -10.70 -10.50
C THR A 363 -7.91 -9.85 -10.99
N GLY A 364 -7.66 -8.61 -11.43
CA GLY A 364 -8.64 -7.75 -12.06
C GLY A 364 -9.40 -8.41 -13.21
N LYS A 365 -8.63 -9.02 -14.12
CA LYS A 365 -9.14 -9.81 -15.25
C LYS A 365 -9.97 -11.00 -14.80
N GLY A 366 -9.48 -11.75 -13.80
CA GLY A 366 -10.20 -12.87 -13.22
C GLY A 366 -11.52 -12.44 -12.58
N ALA A 367 -11.54 -11.34 -11.83
CA ALA A 367 -12.74 -10.83 -11.18
C ALA A 367 -13.84 -10.47 -12.18
N VAL A 368 -13.53 -9.64 -13.18
CA VAL A 368 -14.50 -9.18 -14.19
C VAL A 368 -15.04 -10.36 -15.00
N LYS A 369 -14.15 -11.23 -15.51
CA LYS A 369 -14.60 -12.41 -16.27
C LYS A 369 -15.51 -13.32 -15.45
N ILE A 370 -15.14 -13.62 -14.20
CA ILE A 370 -15.95 -14.49 -13.34
C ILE A 370 -17.31 -13.88 -13.02
N ALA A 371 -17.37 -12.56 -12.77
CA ALA A 371 -18.63 -11.86 -12.56
C ALA A 371 -19.53 -11.91 -13.81
N VAL A 372 -18.97 -11.69 -15.00
CA VAL A 372 -19.71 -11.74 -16.27
C VAL A 372 -20.20 -13.16 -16.59
N ASP A 373 -19.32 -14.17 -16.48
CA ASP A 373 -19.68 -15.57 -16.69
C ASP A 373 -20.78 -16.02 -15.71
N MET A 374 -20.72 -15.64 -14.43
CA MET A 374 -21.75 -16.04 -13.45
C MET A 374 -23.13 -15.41 -13.69
N VAL A 375 -23.21 -14.20 -14.27
CA VAL A 375 -24.50 -13.63 -14.73
C VAL A 375 -25.01 -14.38 -15.96
N ASN A 376 -24.14 -14.64 -16.93
CA ASN A 376 -24.51 -15.38 -18.15
C ASN A 376 -24.96 -16.83 -17.84
N GLU A 377 -24.43 -17.41 -16.77
CA GLU A 377 -24.82 -18.73 -16.25
C GLU A 377 -26.09 -18.69 -15.37
N GLY A 378 -26.63 -17.51 -15.04
CA GLY A 378 -27.79 -17.34 -14.17
C GLY A 378 -27.53 -17.67 -12.69
N LEU A 379 -26.26 -17.67 -12.25
CA LEU A 379 -25.87 -17.96 -10.86
C LEU A 379 -25.94 -16.73 -9.95
N VAL A 380 -25.84 -15.53 -10.52
CA VAL A 380 -25.95 -14.23 -9.83
C VAL A 380 -26.69 -13.23 -10.73
N ASP A 381 -27.28 -12.20 -10.13
CA ASP A 381 -27.82 -11.07 -10.86
C ASP A 381 -26.76 -9.97 -11.10
N MET A 382 -27.08 -8.98 -11.94
CA MET A 382 -26.16 -7.87 -12.25
C MET A 382 -25.76 -7.08 -10.99
N ALA A 383 -26.65 -6.95 -10.00
CA ALA A 383 -26.39 -6.20 -8.77
C ALA A 383 -25.38 -6.92 -7.86
N SER A 384 -25.46 -8.25 -7.79
CA SER A 384 -24.51 -9.10 -7.08
C SER A 384 -23.18 -9.23 -7.84
N ALA A 385 -23.20 -9.30 -9.17
CA ALA A 385 -22.00 -9.32 -10.00
C ALA A 385 -21.12 -8.08 -9.80
N ILE A 386 -21.73 -6.89 -9.68
CA ILE A 386 -21.00 -5.66 -9.33
C ILE A 386 -20.24 -5.79 -8.00
N LYS A 387 -20.85 -6.43 -6.98
CA LYS A 387 -20.20 -6.66 -5.67
C LYS A 387 -19.05 -7.68 -5.72
N MET A 388 -18.88 -8.42 -6.82
CA MET A 388 -17.80 -9.41 -6.98
C MET A 388 -16.48 -8.81 -7.50
N VAL A 389 -16.52 -7.58 -8.01
CA VAL A 389 -15.35 -6.85 -8.53
C VAL A 389 -15.07 -5.68 -7.59
N GLU A 390 -13.91 -5.69 -6.96
CA GLU A 390 -13.48 -4.63 -6.05
C GLU A 390 -12.86 -3.47 -6.84
N PRO A 391 -12.85 -2.23 -6.33
CA PRO A 391 -12.25 -1.09 -7.04
C PRO A 391 -10.78 -1.31 -7.46
N GLN A 392 -10.02 -2.03 -6.63
CA GLN A 392 -8.64 -2.44 -6.91
C GLN A 392 -8.53 -3.47 -8.05
N HIS A 393 -9.56 -4.29 -8.28
CA HIS A 393 -9.62 -5.20 -9.43
C HIS A 393 -9.76 -4.42 -10.76
N LEU A 394 -10.47 -3.29 -10.78
CA LEU A 394 -10.53 -2.44 -11.97
C LEU A 394 -9.25 -1.64 -12.19
N ASP A 395 -8.59 -1.20 -11.11
CA ASP A 395 -7.31 -0.50 -11.21
C ASP A 395 -6.21 -1.37 -11.86
N GLN A 396 -6.16 -2.67 -11.52
CA GLN A 396 -5.29 -3.65 -12.19
C GLN A 396 -5.56 -3.78 -13.69
N LEU A 397 -6.80 -3.53 -14.16
CA LEU A 397 -7.13 -3.53 -15.58
C LEU A 397 -6.75 -2.22 -16.29
N LEU A 398 -6.45 -1.17 -15.53
CA LEU A 398 -5.89 0.08 -16.03
C LEU A 398 -4.35 0.11 -16.00
N HIS A 399 -3.70 -0.91 -15.44
CA HIS A 399 -2.25 -1.02 -15.48
C HIS A 399 -1.72 -1.21 -16.91
N PRO A 400 -0.53 -0.67 -17.23
CA PRO A 400 0.06 -0.79 -18.56
C PRO A 400 0.25 -2.24 -19.01
N GLN A 401 0.16 -2.46 -20.32
CA GLN A 401 0.46 -3.73 -20.99
C GLN A 401 1.60 -3.51 -21.98
N PHE A 402 2.27 -4.57 -22.46
CA PHE A 402 3.23 -4.42 -23.55
C PHE A 402 2.52 -4.20 -24.89
N GLU A 403 3.06 -3.27 -25.70
CA GLU A 403 2.44 -2.79 -26.94
C GLU A 403 2.25 -3.90 -28.00
N ASP A 404 3.26 -4.77 -28.19
CA ASP A 404 3.15 -5.97 -29.02
C ASP A 404 4.09 -7.09 -28.51
N PRO A 405 3.56 -8.18 -27.93
CA PRO A 405 4.34 -9.33 -27.46
C PRO A 405 5.21 -10.03 -28.51
N THR A 406 4.98 -9.82 -29.80
CA THR A 406 5.80 -10.42 -30.86
C THR A 406 7.11 -9.66 -31.08
N THR A 407 7.17 -8.37 -30.74
CA THR A 407 8.31 -7.46 -31.02
C THR A 407 9.51 -7.62 -30.10
N TYR A 408 9.40 -8.39 -29.02
CA TYR A 408 10.47 -8.65 -28.06
C TYR A 408 10.81 -10.13 -27.87
N LYS A 409 10.27 -11.03 -28.71
CA LYS A 409 10.54 -12.48 -28.59
C LYS A 409 12.02 -12.84 -28.69
N ASP A 410 12.79 -12.06 -29.44
CA ASP A 410 14.25 -12.12 -29.60
C ASP A 410 15.03 -11.62 -28.36
N LYS A 411 14.35 -10.92 -27.44
CA LYS A 411 14.92 -10.33 -26.22
C LYS A 411 14.49 -11.06 -24.94
N VAL A 412 13.66 -12.09 -25.05
CA VAL A 412 13.32 -12.98 -23.92
C VAL A 412 14.56 -13.78 -23.53
N VAL A 413 15.04 -13.61 -22.30
CA VAL A 413 16.24 -14.30 -21.78
C VAL A 413 15.91 -15.42 -20.81
N ALA A 414 14.73 -15.38 -20.17
CA ALA A 414 14.25 -16.44 -19.29
C ALA A 414 12.72 -16.47 -19.27
N LYS A 415 12.16 -17.55 -18.72
CA LYS A 415 10.73 -17.70 -18.49
C LYS A 415 10.46 -18.38 -17.16
N GLY A 416 9.78 -17.68 -16.26
CA GLY A 416 9.30 -18.19 -14.97
C GLY A 416 7.80 -18.48 -14.97
N LEU A 417 7.22 -18.62 -13.77
CA LEU A 417 5.78 -18.76 -13.58
C LEU A 417 5.07 -17.40 -13.65
N PRO A 418 3.91 -17.28 -14.32
CA PRO A 418 3.11 -16.05 -14.38
C PRO A 418 2.34 -15.80 -13.08
N ALA A 419 3.07 -15.45 -12.01
CA ALA A 419 2.53 -15.34 -10.65
C ALA A 419 1.52 -14.19 -10.46
N SER A 420 1.67 -13.08 -11.19
CA SER A 420 0.75 -11.95 -11.17
C SER A 420 0.74 -11.27 -12.56
N PRO A 421 -0.42 -11.07 -13.21
CA PRO A 421 -0.48 -10.51 -14.56
C PRO A 421 -0.18 -9.01 -14.57
N GLY A 422 0.50 -8.57 -15.63
CA GLY A 422 0.88 -7.17 -15.84
C GLY A 422 2.16 -7.03 -16.65
N ALA A 423 2.47 -5.81 -17.07
CA ALA A 423 3.74 -5.45 -17.69
C ALA A 423 4.49 -4.49 -16.78
N ALA A 424 5.66 -4.90 -16.29
CA ALA A 424 6.56 -4.06 -15.50
C ALA A 424 7.82 -3.73 -16.31
N VAL A 425 8.27 -2.47 -16.23
CA VAL A 425 9.46 -1.98 -16.94
C VAL A 425 10.22 -1.03 -16.04
N GLY A 426 11.42 -1.42 -15.63
CA GLY A 426 12.22 -0.64 -14.70
C GLY A 426 13.69 -1.04 -14.77
N GLN A 427 14.48 -0.45 -13.89
CA GLN A 427 15.90 -0.75 -13.75
C GLN A 427 16.13 -1.78 -12.65
N ILE A 428 17.08 -2.70 -12.83
CA ILE A 428 17.31 -3.80 -11.88
C ILE A 428 17.91 -3.28 -10.58
N VAL A 429 17.33 -3.73 -9.46
CA VAL A 429 17.87 -3.59 -8.10
C VAL A 429 17.78 -4.93 -7.37
N PHE A 430 18.68 -5.15 -6.40
CA PHE A 430 18.80 -6.42 -5.67
C PHE A 430 18.39 -6.33 -4.19
N GLY A 431 18.27 -5.13 -3.63
CA GLY A 431 17.70 -4.84 -2.31
C GLY A 431 16.29 -4.23 -2.37
N ALA A 432 15.48 -4.50 -1.34
CA ALA A 432 14.18 -3.83 -1.18
C ALA A 432 14.36 -2.34 -0.83
N GLU A 433 15.34 -2.03 0.02
CA GLU A 433 15.78 -0.67 0.36
C GLU A 433 16.14 0.14 -0.90
N ASP A 434 16.87 -0.46 -1.85
CA ASP A 434 17.19 0.15 -3.15
C ASP A 434 15.93 0.42 -3.96
N ALA A 435 14.98 -0.52 -4.01
CA ALA A 435 13.71 -0.34 -4.72
C ALA A 435 12.88 0.82 -4.15
N GLU A 436 12.83 0.96 -2.81
CA GLU A 436 12.16 2.07 -2.13
C GLU A 436 12.87 3.41 -2.38
N ALA A 437 14.20 3.45 -2.26
CA ALA A 437 15.00 4.65 -2.53
C ALA A 437 14.86 5.11 -3.99
N TRP A 438 14.82 4.18 -4.95
CA TRP A 438 14.64 4.50 -6.36
C TRP A 438 13.21 4.97 -6.66
N TYR A 439 12.20 4.38 -6.03
CA TYR A 439 10.82 4.85 -6.11
C TYR A 439 10.66 6.27 -5.54
N ALA A 440 11.27 6.57 -4.40
CA ALA A 440 11.28 7.91 -3.81
C ALA A 440 11.97 8.97 -4.71
N GLN A 441 12.93 8.55 -5.52
CA GLN A 441 13.58 9.37 -6.57
C GLN A 441 12.77 9.45 -7.88
N GLY A 442 11.57 8.88 -7.94
CA GLY A 442 10.73 8.84 -9.15
C GLY A 442 11.23 7.87 -10.24
N LYS A 443 12.17 6.98 -9.94
CA LYS A 443 12.63 5.92 -10.84
C LYS A 443 11.71 4.69 -10.73
N SER A 444 11.62 3.92 -11.82
CA SER A 444 10.93 2.62 -11.80
C SER A 444 11.96 1.50 -11.63
N ALA A 445 11.76 0.66 -10.62
CA ALA A 445 12.68 -0.41 -10.25
C ALA A 445 12.08 -1.80 -10.49
N ILE A 446 12.93 -2.78 -10.84
CA ILE A 446 12.62 -4.21 -10.89
C ILE A 446 13.46 -4.91 -9.83
N LEU A 447 12.83 -5.29 -8.73
CA LEU A 447 13.48 -6.03 -7.65
C LEU A 447 13.70 -7.49 -8.06
N VAL A 448 14.96 -7.95 -8.06
CA VAL A 448 15.35 -9.32 -8.37
C VAL A 448 15.92 -10.01 -7.13
N ARG A 449 15.31 -11.12 -6.72
CA ARG A 449 15.65 -11.89 -5.51
C ARG A 449 15.56 -13.39 -5.78
N THR A 450 16.27 -14.20 -4.98
CA THR A 450 16.07 -15.67 -4.93
C THR A 450 14.68 -16.00 -4.40
N GLU A 451 14.27 -15.31 -3.33
CA GLU A 451 12.96 -15.39 -2.69
C GLU A 451 12.68 -14.09 -1.91
N THR A 452 11.42 -13.87 -1.50
CA THR A 452 10.98 -12.71 -0.70
C THR A 452 10.52 -13.16 0.68
N SER A 453 11.12 -12.62 1.76
CA SER A 453 10.76 -12.93 3.14
C SER A 453 10.06 -11.75 3.85
N PRO A 454 9.42 -11.95 5.03
CA PRO A 454 8.60 -10.93 5.69
C PRO A 454 9.32 -10.10 6.77
N GLU A 455 10.65 -9.95 6.73
CA GLU A 455 11.45 -9.52 7.90
C GLU A 455 11.58 -8.00 8.12
N ASP A 456 10.97 -7.16 7.27
CA ASP A 456 11.10 -5.71 7.39
C ASP A 456 10.14 -5.11 8.44
N VAL A 457 10.72 -4.34 9.39
CA VAL A 457 10.15 -3.50 10.49
C VAL A 457 10.46 -4.01 11.93
N GLY A 458 11.21 -3.23 12.73
CA GLY A 458 11.61 -3.59 14.11
C GLY A 458 11.69 -2.44 15.15
N ASP A 459 11.73 -2.81 16.45
CA ASP A 459 11.74 -1.96 17.68
C ASP A 459 13.15 -1.48 18.10
N PRO A 460 13.38 -0.26 18.64
CA PRO A 460 14.72 0.25 19.01
C PRO A 460 15.62 -0.60 19.92
N LYS A 461 15.09 -1.38 20.88
CA LYS A 461 15.95 -2.27 21.70
C LYS A 461 16.29 -3.54 20.95
N GLN A 462 15.31 -4.08 20.24
CA GLN A 462 15.52 -5.17 19.30
C GLN A 462 16.45 -4.74 18.15
N GLN A 463 16.40 -3.49 17.67
CA GLN A 463 17.28 -2.91 16.66
C GLN A 463 18.73 -2.90 17.15
N LEU A 464 19.02 -2.53 18.40
CA LEU A 464 20.39 -2.62 18.91
C LEU A 464 20.88 -4.08 18.98
N GLN A 465 20.04 -5.00 19.43
CA GLN A 465 20.39 -6.43 19.47
C GLN A 465 20.55 -7.04 18.07
N LEU A 466 19.66 -6.69 17.14
CA LEU A 466 19.69 -7.10 15.74
C LEU A 466 20.84 -6.43 14.98
N ALA A 467 21.23 -5.19 15.29
CA ALA A 467 22.40 -4.54 14.71
C ALA A 467 23.69 -5.19 15.20
N VAL A 468 23.81 -5.46 16.50
CA VAL A 468 24.92 -6.24 17.07
C VAL A 468 24.99 -7.62 16.41
N LYS A 469 23.85 -8.32 16.29
CA LYS A 469 23.77 -9.61 15.62
C LYS A 469 24.11 -9.51 14.13
N ALA A 470 23.56 -8.55 13.40
CA ALA A 470 23.79 -8.34 11.98
C ALA A 470 25.25 -7.99 11.68
N VAL A 471 25.94 -7.25 12.56
CA VAL A 471 27.39 -7.04 12.43
C VAL A 471 28.14 -8.37 12.62
N PHE A 472 27.80 -9.20 13.62
CA PHE A 472 28.39 -10.54 13.73
C PHE A 472 28.07 -11.44 12.53
N ASP A 473 26.79 -11.57 12.16
CA ASP A 473 26.31 -12.35 11.01
C ASP A 473 26.93 -11.83 9.69
N SER A 474 27.28 -10.53 9.58
CA SER A 474 27.96 -9.97 8.41
C SER A 474 29.35 -10.58 8.18
N TRP A 475 30.02 -11.06 9.23
CA TRP A 475 31.27 -11.80 9.12
C TRP A 475 31.07 -13.07 8.30
N ASP A 476 29.99 -13.81 8.52
CA ASP A 476 29.68 -15.05 7.81
C ASP A 476 28.67 -14.84 6.66
N SER A 477 28.44 -13.59 6.26
CA SER A 477 27.70 -13.28 5.04
C SER A 477 28.36 -13.93 3.82
N PRO A 478 27.57 -14.41 2.83
CA PRO A 478 28.12 -14.98 1.60
C PRO A 478 29.12 -14.06 0.89
N ARG A 479 28.93 -12.73 0.97
CA ARG A 479 29.87 -11.73 0.46
C ARG A 479 31.21 -11.76 1.21
N ALA A 480 31.20 -11.79 2.54
CA ALA A 480 32.41 -11.82 3.36
C ALA A 480 33.14 -13.16 3.28
N ILE A 481 32.41 -14.29 3.30
CA ILE A 481 32.96 -15.63 3.06
C ILE A 481 33.62 -15.70 1.68
N LYS A 482 32.91 -15.25 0.62
CA LYS A 482 33.44 -15.26 -0.75
C LYS A 482 34.62 -14.31 -0.92
N TYR A 483 34.61 -13.14 -0.27
CA TYR A 483 35.76 -12.23 -0.26
C TYR A 483 36.98 -12.85 0.44
N ARG A 484 36.80 -13.47 1.61
CA ARG A 484 37.89 -14.19 2.30
C ARG A 484 38.38 -15.40 1.49
N SER A 485 37.49 -16.12 0.81
CA SER A 485 37.83 -17.24 -0.07
C SER A 485 38.66 -16.79 -1.28
N ILE A 486 38.19 -15.77 -2.02
CA ILE A 486 38.88 -15.21 -3.19
C ILE A 486 40.27 -14.67 -2.81
N ASN A 487 40.37 -13.95 -1.69
CA ASN A 487 41.63 -13.36 -1.21
C ASN A 487 42.44 -14.30 -0.30
N GLN A 488 42.05 -15.57 -0.17
CA GLN A 488 42.72 -16.61 0.64
C GLN A 488 42.99 -16.22 2.11
N ILE A 489 42.10 -15.44 2.71
CA ILE A 489 42.20 -14.93 4.08
C ILE A 489 41.73 -16.00 5.07
N THR A 490 42.69 -16.73 5.66
CA THR A 490 42.43 -17.82 6.62
C THR A 490 42.93 -17.50 8.03
N GLY A 491 42.33 -18.11 9.06
CA GLY A 491 42.86 -18.09 10.44
C GLY A 491 42.40 -16.92 11.33
N LEU A 492 41.48 -16.07 10.85
CA LEU A 492 40.87 -15.00 11.64
C LEU A 492 39.69 -15.53 12.47
N LYS A 493 39.47 -14.95 13.67
CA LYS A 493 38.53 -15.48 14.68
C LYS A 493 37.07 -15.00 14.55
N GLY A 494 36.79 -13.97 13.75
CA GLY A 494 35.49 -13.31 13.70
C GLY A 494 35.63 -11.80 13.49
N THR A 495 34.49 -11.10 13.47
CA THR A 495 34.43 -9.63 13.60
C THR A 495 34.14 -9.22 15.04
N ALA A 496 34.34 -7.94 15.37
CA ALA A 496 34.00 -7.33 16.64
C ALA A 496 32.96 -6.22 16.45
N VAL A 497 32.13 -5.97 17.47
CA VAL A 497 31.11 -4.91 17.45
C VAL A 497 31.51 -3.79 18.39
N ASN A 498 31.72 -2.59 17.84
CA ASN A 498 31.95 -1.38 18.62
C ASN A 498 30.63 -0.62 18.76
N ILE A 499 30.10 -0.55 19.99
CA ILE A 499 28.92 0.27 20.31
C ILE A 499 29.42 1.58 20.90
N GLN A 500 29.15 2.69 20.23
CA GLN A 500 29.52 4.04 20.67
C GLN A 500 28.27 4.91 20.84
N CYS A 501 28.34 5.93 21.68
CA CYS A 501 27.25 6.90 21.81
C CYS A 501 27.12 7.70 20.51
N MET A 502 25.87 7.93 20.06
CA MET A 502 25.62 8.75 18.87
C MET A 502 26.02 10.21 19.13
N VAL A 503 26.68 10.81 18.14
CA VAL A 503 27.04 12.23 18.08
C VAL A 503 26.33 12.84 16.87
N PHE A 504 25.67 13.98 17.04
CA PHE A 504 24.74 14.50 16.04
C PHE A 504 25.34 15.65 15.22
N GLY A 505 25.64 15.38 13.94
CA GLY A 505 26.08 16.41 13.01
C GLY A 505 24.95 17.28 12.44
N ASN A 506 23.68 16.92 12.68
CA ASN A 506 22.48 17.65 12.19
C ASN A 506 21.78 18.52 13.25
N MET A 507 22.55 19.08 14.19
CA MET A 507 22.07 20.05 15.20
C MET A 507 22.33 21.51 14.77
N GLY A 508 21.98 21.85 13.52
CA GLY A 508 22.12 23.20 12.97
C GLY A 508 23.55 23.57 12.55
N ASN A 509 23.77 24.87 12.28
CA ASN A 509 24.95 25.35 11.57
C ASN A 509 26.28 25.29 12.35
N THR A 510 26.24 24.94 13.64
CA THR A 510 27.42 24.66 14.48
C THR A 510 27.74 23.17 14.55
N SER A 511 27.01 22.34 13.81
CA SER A 511 27.18 20.89 13.76
C SER A 511 27.35 20.42 12.32
N GLY A 512 28.11 19.36 12.11
CA GLY A 512 28.38 18.82 10.79
C GLY A 512 29.16 17.51 10.87
N THR A 513 29.32 16.83 9.75
CA THR A 513 29.95 15.51 9.68
C THR A 513 30.85 15.45 8.45
N GLY A 514 31.90 14.63 8.49
CA GLY A 514 32.80 14.52 7.36
C GLY A 514 33.67 13.28 7.38
N VAL A 515 34.26 13.00 6.22
CA VAL A 515 35.23 11.93 6.00
C VAL A 515 36.46 12.53 5.34
N LEU A 516 37.64 12.14 5.78
CA LEU A 516 38.89 12.65 5.20
C LEU A 516 40.01 11.61 5.19
N PHE A 517 40.97 11.87 4.34
CA PHE A 517 42.25 11.20 4.27
C PHE A 517 43.37 12.19 4.62
N THR A 518 44.40 11.75 5.35
CA THR A 518 45.56 12.62 5.70
C THR A 518 46.41 13.00 4.48
N ARG A 519 46.27 12.24 3.39
CA ARG A 519 46.85 12.47 2.06
C ARG A 519 45.81 12.11 1.02
N ASN A 520 45.93 12.64 -0.20
CA ASN A 520 45.00 12.29 -1.28
C ASN A 520 45.15 10.79 -1.66
N PRO A 521 44.10 9.96 -1.57
CA PRO A 521 44.19 8.51 -1.79
C PRO A 521 44.41 8.13 -3.27
N SER A 522 44.11 9.04 -4.19
CA SER A 522 44.23 8.83 -5.64
C SER A 522 45.57 9.28 -6.20
N THR A 523 46.10 10.42 -5.72
CA THR A 523 47.37 11.00 -6.20
C THR A 523 48.55 10.72 -5.28
N GLY A 524 48.31 10.44 -3.99
CA GLY A 524 49.33 10.34 -2.94
C GLY A 524 49.86 11.68 -2.43
N GLU A 525 49.24 12.81 -2.81
CA GLU A 525 49.66 14.14 -2.39
C GLU A 525 49.41 14.41 -0.90
N LYS A 526 50.38 15.01 -0.20
CA LYS A 526 50.27 15.36 1.22
C LYS A 526 49.43 16.64 1.44
N LYS A 527 48.14 16.54 1.16
CA LYS A 527 47.08 17.48 1.58
C LYS A 527 46.00 16.66 2.28
N LEU A 528 45.39 17.21 3.34
CA LEU A 528 44.10 16.68 3.82
C LEU A 528 43.11 16.71 2.65
N TYR A 529 42.51 15.57 2.36
CA TYR A 529 41.60 15.40 1.24
C TYR A 529 40.33 14.74 1.77
N GLY A 530 39.22 15.45 1.73
CA GLY A 530 37.99 14.99 2.37
C GLY A 530 36.81 15.89 2.07
N GLU A 531 35.68 15.42 2.52
CA GLU A 531 34.36 16.00 2.27
C GLU A 531 33.65 16.23 3.60
N PHE A 532 32.88 17.32 3.66
CA PHE A 532 32.23 17.81 4.87
C PHE A 532 30.83 18.33 4.54
N LEU A 533 29.89 18.09 5.44
CA LEU A 533 28.54 18.64 5.39
C LEU A 533 28.14 19.28 6.71
N ILE A 534 27.68 20.54 6.63
CA ILE A 534 27.04 21.25 7.74
C ILE A 534 25.60 20.74 7.90
N ASN A 535 25.18 20.60 9.15
CA ASN A 535 23.83 20.19 9.54
C ASN A 535 23.40 18.86 8.89
N ALA A 536 24.23 17.82 9.03
CA ALA A 536 24.11 16.53 8.34
C ALA A 536 24.56 15.36 9.23
N GLN A 537 24.07 14.16 8.94
CA GLN A 537 24.49 12.89 9.58
C GLN A 537 25.46 12.11 8.69
N GLY A 538 26.23 11.18 9.27
CA GLY A 538 27.27 10.45 8.53
C GLY A 538 26.75 9.73 7.28
N GLU A 539 25.50 9.28 7.32
CA GLU A 539 24.79 8.70 6.16
C GLU A 539 24.61 9.69 5.01
N ASP A 540 24.33 10.98 5.27
CA ASP A 540 24.15 12.00 4.21
C ASP A 540 25.41 12.14 3.33
N VAL A 541 26.59 12.01 3.95
CA VAL A 541 27.90 12.07 3.27
C VAL A 541 28.21 10.77 2.53
N VAL A 542 27.97 9.61 3.16
CA VAL A 542 28.35 8.29 2.60
C VAL A 542 27.36 7.79 1.54
N ALA A 543 26.06 8.12 1.66
CA ALA A 543 25.02 7.73 0.72
C ALA A 543 24.78 8.76 -0.41
N GLY A 544 25.46 9.91 -0.38
CA GLY A 544 25.38 10.94 -1.43
C GLY A 544 24.02 11.65 -1.53
N ILE A 545 23.22 11.62 -0.46
CA ILE A 545 21.87 12.23 -0.39
C ILE A 545 21.95 13.75 -0.55
N ARG A 546 23.07 14.35 -0.14
CA ARG A 546 23.39 15.78 -0.32
C ARG A 546 24.81 15.89 -0.87
N THR A 547 25.02 16.80 -1.84
CA THR A 547 26.35 17.08 -2.39
C THR A 547 27.30 17.59 -1.29
N PRO A 548 28.37 16.87 -0.93
CA PRO A 548 29.30 17.32 0.09
C PRO A 548 30.14 18.52 -0.38
N GLU A 549 30.64 19.30 0.58
CA GLU A 549 31.57 20.40 0.34
C GLU A 549 33.02 19.94 0.62
N ASP A 550 34.01 20.59 0.00
CA ASP A 550 35.42 20.33 0.31
C ASP A 550 35.70 20.64 1.79
N LEU A 551 36.51 19.79 2.45
CA LEU A 551 36.92 19.96 3.84
C LEU A 551 37.48 21.36 4.14
N ASP A 552 38.09 22.05 3.16
CA ASP A 552 38.56 23.43 3.30
C ASP A 552 37.44 24.41 3.68
N THR A 553 36.16 24.14 3.37
CA THR A 553 35.03 24.99 3.79
C THR A 553 34.80 24.96 5.31
N MET A 554 35.16 23.85 5.97
CA MET A 554 35.09 23.72 7.44
C MET A 554 35.91 24.80 8.16
N LYS A 555 36.98 25.31 7.53
CA LYS A 555 37.80 26.44 8.06
C LYS A 555 36.98 27.71 8.29
N ASN A 556 35.96 27.94 7.48
CA ASN A 556 35.18 29.18 7.50
C ASN A 556 33.99 29.11 8.47
N CYS A 557 33.35 27.94 8.57
CA CYS A 557 32.18 27.75 9.43
C CYS A 557 32.53 27.24 10.84
N MET A 558 33.59 26.43 11.00
CA MET A 558 33.97 25.79 12.26
C MET A 558 35.50 25.82 12.47
N PRO A 559 36.13 27.00 12.52
CA PRO A 559 37.59 27.16 12.52
C PRO A 559 38.30 26.44 13.67
N ASP A 560 37.74 26.47 14.87
CA ASP A 560 38.35 25.84 16.06
C ASP A 560 38.34 24.31 15.96
N ALA A 561 37.19 23.72 15.59
CA ALA A 561 37.06 22.28 15.36
C ALA A 561 37.91 21.81 14.16
N TYR A 562 38.01 22.61 13.09
CA TYR A 562 38.91 22.32 11.97
C TYR A 562 40.38 22.30 12.41
N LYS A 563 40.79 23.27 13.25
CA LYS A 563 42.16 23.31 13.77
C LYS A 563 42.47 22.09 14.64
N GLU A 564 41.57 21.72 15.54
CA GLU A 564 41.69 20.50 16.36
C GLU A 564 41.75 19.23 15.48
N LEU A 565 40.97 19.18 14.39
CA LEU A 565 40.98 18.09 13.43
C LEU A 565 42.33 17.97 12.70
N VAL A 566 42.93 19.08 12.26
CA VAL A 566 44.27 19.08 11.66
C VAL A 566 45.33 18.57 12.65
N GLU A 567 45.31 19.06 13.89
CA GLU A 567 46.24 18.62 14.94
C GLU A 567 46.10 17.11 15.21
N ASN A 568 44.86 16.60 15.30
CA ASN A 568 44.58 15.17 15.44
C ASN A 568 45.05 14.35 14.22
N CYS A 569 44.86 14.84 13.00
CA CYS A 569 45.33 14.17 11.79
C CYS A 569 46.85 14.00 11.76
N GLU A 570 47.60 15.04 12.15
CA GLU A 570 49.06 14.96 12.24
C GLU A 570 49.53 13.99 13.33
N ILE A 571 48.85 13.94 14.48
CA ILE A 571 49.14 12.98 15.55
C ILE A 571 48.92 11.55 15.04
N LEU A 572 47.79 11.29 14.37
CA LEU A 572 47.44 9.97 13.85
C LEU A 572 48.42 9.50 12.75
N GLU A 573 48.73 10.33 11.75
CA GLU A 573 49.68 9.98 10.69
C GLU A 573 51.10 9.72 11.26
N ARG A 574 51.57 10.50 12.23
CA ARG A 574 52.86 10.27 12.90
C ARG A 574 52.87 9.00 13.77
N HIS A 575 51.74 8.68 14.40
CA HIS A 575 51.62 7.52 15.29
C HIS A 575 51.55 6.20 14.51
N TYR A 576 50.63 6.11 13.55
CA TYR A 576 50.42 4.92 12.74
C TYR A 576 51.43 4.77 11.60
N LYS A 577 52.11 5.87 11.22
CA LYS A 577 53.12 5.92 10.15
C LYS A 577 52.58 5.46 8.79
N ASP A 578 51.30 5.77 8.56
CA ASP A 578 50.55 5.45 7.36
C ASP A 578 49.52 6.57 7.09
N MET A 579 49.07 6.68 5.84
CA MET A 579 47.97 7.59 5.50
C MET A 579 46.70 7.09 6.18
N MET A 580 46.04 7.97 6.94
CA MET A 580 44.85 7.62 7.70
C MET A 580 43.58 8.07 6.97
N ASP A 581 42.58 7.19 6.98
CA ASP A 581 41.18 7.42 6.61
C ASP A 581 40.38 7.60 7.91
N ILE A 582 39.67 8.72 8.01
CA ILE A 582 39.14 9.29 9.25
C ILE A 582 37.69 9.71 9.05
N GLU A 583 36.82 9.26 9.94
CA GLU A 583 35.42 9.69 10.04
C GLU A 583 35.26 10.55 11.30
N PHE A 584 34.64 11.72 11.18
CA PHE A 584 34.47 12.67 12.28
C PHE A 584 33.11 13.37 12.23
N THR A 585 32.66 13.82 13.40
CA THR A 585 31.46 14.64 13.57
C THR A 585 31.75 15.80 14.51
N VAL A 586 31.32 16.99 14.13
CA VAL A 586 31.21 18.15 15.02
C VAL A 586 29.77 18.24 15.49
N GLN A 587 29.58 18.27 16.80
CA GLN A 587 28.29 18.59 17.41
C GLN A 587 28.48 19.85 18.25
N GLU A 588 27.74 20.91 17.93
CA GLU A 588 27.75 22.19 18.66
C GLU A 588 29.17 22.76 18.86
N ASN A 589 29.93 22.86 17.75
CA ASN A 589 31.34 23.28 17.65
C ASN A 589 32.36 22.36 18.36
N ARG A 590 31.96 21.22 18.92
CA ARG A 590 32.87 20.24 19.52
C ARG A 590 33.17 19.09 18.57
N LEU A 591 34.46 18.86 18.29
CA LEU A 591 34.92 17.76 17.45
C LEU A 591 34.84 16.41 18.18
N TRP A 592 34.41 15.38 17.46
CA TRP A 592 34.46 13.97 17.86
C TRP A 592 35.03 13.12 16.72
N MET A 593 36.10 12.38 17.03
CA MET A 593 36.70 11.42 16.11
C MET A 593 35.95 10.08 16.25
N LEU A 594 35.29 9.60 15.19
CA LEU A 594 34.42 8.42 15.25
C LEU A 594 35.16 7.13 14.89
N GLN A 595 35.98 7.20 13.85
CA GLN A 595 36.79 6.09 13.34
C GLN A 595 38.10 6.61 12.75
N CYS A 596 39.17 5.83 12.86
CA CYS A 596 40.34 5.96 12.00
C CYS A 596 40.85 4.57 11.57
N ARG A 597 41.40 4.47 10.37
CA ARG A 597 42.03 3.25 9.82
C ARG A 597 43.11 3.61 8.79
N SER A 598 43.95 2.65 8.41
CA SER A 598 44.79 2.78 7.21
C SER A 598 43.92 3.05 5.98
N GLY A 599 44.18 4.16 5.29
CA GLY A 599 43.31 4.61 4.21
C GLY A 599 43.50 3.83 2.92
N LYS A 600 42.37 3.47 2.29
CA LYS A 600 42.37 2.88 0.94
C LYS A 600 42.90 3.89 -0.08
N ARG A 601 43.59 3.38 -1.09
CA ARG A 601 44.44 4.17 -1.99
C ARG A 601 44.63 3.41 -3.30
N THR A 602 44.76 4.15 -4.40
CA THR A 602 45.09 3.53 -5.71
C THR A 602 46.54 3.04 -5.69
N GLY A 603 46.94 2.14 -6.59
CA GLY A 603 48.35 1.74 -6.70
C GLY A 603 49.31 2.89 -6.97
N LYS A 604 48.85 3.91 -7.71
CA LYS A 604 49.60 5.16 -7.91
C LYS A 604 49.76 5.94 -6.60
N GLY A 605 48.69 6.08 -5.83
CA GLY A 605 48.70 6.73 -4.52
C GLY A 605 49.59 5.99 -3.52
N ALA A 606 49.45 4.67 -3.43
CA ALA A 606 50.22 3.79 -2.54
C ALA A 606 51.74 3.97 -2.72
N VAL A 607 52.22 3.90 -3.97
CA VAL A 607 53.64 4.07 -4.30
C VAL A 607 54.14 5.46 -3.91
N LYS A 608 53.38 6.52 -4.19
CA LYS A 608 53.79 7.89 -3.85
C LYS A 608 53.81 8.12 -2.33
N ILE A 609 52.80 7.67 -1.59
CA ILE A 609 52.74 7.80 -0.13
C ILE A 609 53.93 7.09 0.52
N ALA A 610 54.22 5.85 0.09
CA ALA A 610 55.34 5.08 0.61
C ALA A 610 56.70 5.79 0.42
N VAL A 611 56.93 6.40 -0.76
CA VAL A 611 58.15 7.18 -1.04
C VAL A 611 58.22 8.46 -0.22
N ASP A 612 57.11 9.22 -0.16
CA ASP A 612 57.07 10.48 0.60
C ASP A 612 57.32 10.24 2.10
N MET A 613 56.74 9.20 2.69
CA MET A 613 56.94 8.87 4.12
C MET A 613 58.36 8.44 4.48
N VAL A 614 59.14 7.90 3.53
CA VAL A 614 60.59 7.66 3.72
C VAL A 614 61.36 8.98 3.69
N ASN A 615 61.05 9.85 2.72
CA ASN A 615 61.70 11.17 2.59
C ASN A 615 61.42 12.07 3.80
N GLU A 616 60.26 11.92 4.43
CA GLU A 616 59.86 12.59 5.66
C GLU A 616 60.41 11.94 6.94
N GLY A 617 61.09 10.79 6.84
CA GLY A 617 61.69 10.08 7.98
C GLY A 617 60.70 9.38 8.90
N LEU A 618 59.44 9.19 8.48
CA LEU A 618 58.40 8.51 9.28
C LEU A 618 58.60 6.99 9.28
N VAL A 619 59.02 6.43 8.14
CA VAL A 619 59.29 5.00 7.91
C VAL A 619 60.65 4.79 7.23
N ASP A 620 61.21 3.59 7.35
CA ASP A 620 62.40 3.19 6.58
C ASP A 620 62.04 2.59 5.20
N MET A 621 63.03 2.49 4.31
CA MET A 621 62.83 1.93 2.96
C MET A 621 62.27 0.50 2.97
N ALA A 622 62.62 -0.32 3.97
CA ALA A 622 62.17 -1.70 4.06
C ALA A 622 60.69 -1.81 4.49
N SER A 623 60.21 -0.85 5.28
CA SER A 623 58.81 -0.72 5.68
C SER A 623 57.97 -0.15 4.54
N ALA A 624 58.46 0.89 3.85
CA ALA A 624 57.77 1.53 2.74
C ALA A 624 57.44 0.56 1.59
N ILE A 625 58.34 -0.36 1.24
CA ILE A 625 58.08 -1.40 0.22
C ILE A 625 56.87 -2.27 0.61
N LYS A 626 56.64 -2.51 1.91
CA LYS A 626 55.51 -3.32 2.40
C LYS A 626 54.18 -2.55 2.46
N MET A 627 54.19 -1.23 2.26
CA MET A 627 52.97 -0.40 2.21
C MET A 627 52.26 -0.49 0.85
N VAL A 628 52.89 -1.08 -0.17
CA VAL A 628 52.32 -1.26 -1.52
C VAL A 628 51.98 -2.72 -1.74
N GLU A 629 50.70 -3.08 -1.62
CA GLU A 629 50.25 -4.46 -1.82
C GLU A 629 50.33 -4.90 -3.30
N PRO A 630 50.62 -6.18 -3.60
CA PRO A 630 50.73 -6.68 -4.97
C PRO A 630 49.47 -6.46 -5.84
N GLN A 631 48.26 -6.60 -5.27
CA GLN A 631 47.03 -6.35 -6.03
C GLN A 631 46.86 -4.89 -6.46
N HIS A 632 47.50 -3.91 -5.81
CA HIS A 632 47.45 -2.51 -6.24
C HIS A 632 48.28 -2.26 -7.51
N LEU A 633 49.28 -3.12 -7.80
CA LEU A 633 50.00 -3.13 -9.08
C LEU A 633 49.16 -3.81 -10.17
N ASP A 634 48.42 -4.86 -9.81
CA ASP A 634 47.54 -5.63 -10.70
C ASP A 634 46.24 -4.87 -11.06
N GLN A 635 45.73 -4.03 -10.15
CA GLN A 635 44.57 -3.16 -10.37
C GLN A 635 44.77 -2.07 -11.43
N LEU A 636 46.00 -1.87 -11.92
CA LEU A 636 46.27 -0.99 -13.06
C LEU A 636 45.76 -1.60 -14.41
N LEU A 637 44.80 -2.55 -14.37
CA LEU A 637 44.33 -3.39 -15.48
C LEU A 637 42.78 -3.50 -15.69
N HIS A 638 41.99 -4.20 -14.83
CA HIS A 638 40.69 -4.81 -15.27
C HIS A 638 39.46 -4.74 -14.29
N PRO A 639 38.19 -4.83 -14.79
CA PRO A 639 36.91 -4.69 -14.01
C PRO A 639 35.91 -5.92 -13.99
N GLN A 640 34.65 -5.80 -13.44
CA GLN A 640 33.70 -6.92 -13.00
C GLN A 640 32.16 -6.80 -13.39
N VAL A 641 31.34 -7.91 -13.25
CA VAL A 641 29.94 -8.13 -13.81
C VAL A 641 29.04 -9.29 -13.17
N VAL A 642 27.71 -9.45 -13.51
CA VAL A 642 26.69 -10.52 -13.09
C VAL A 642 25.98 -11.24 -14.27
N VAL A 643 25.40 -12.47 -14.15
CA VAL A 643 24.82 -13.30 -15.27
C VAL A 643 23.34 -13.78 -15.10
N ILE A 644 22.51 -13.67 -16.15
CA ILE A 644 21.23 -14.38 -16.38
C ILE A 644 21.27 -15.17 -17.70
N GLY A 645 21.08 -16.49 -17.63
CA GLY A 645 21.21 -17.37 -18.80
C GLY A 645 22.67 -17.49 -19.24
N ASP A 646 22.97 -17.12 -20.49
CA ASP A 646 24.32 -16.93 -21.01
C ASP A 646 24.79 -15.45 -20.96
N LYS A 647 23.89 -14.52 -20.62
CA LYS A 647 24.13 -13.08 -20.72
C LYS A 647 24.45 -12.43 -19.39
N VAL A 648 25.41 -11.52 -19.44
CA VAL A 648 25.72 -10.62 -18.33
C VAL A 648 24.70 -9.48 -18.27
N ILE A 649 24.27 -9.10 -17.07
CA ILE A 649 23.39 -7.94 -16.81
C ILE A 649 23.83 -7.26 -15.49
N GLU A 650 24.02 -5.96 -15.52
CA GLU A 650 24.49 -5.15 -14.39
C GLU A 650 23.34 -4.47 -13.61
N GLU A 651 23.66 -3.98 -12.40
CA GLU A 651 22.71 -3.19 -11.60
C GLU A 651 22.37 -1.88 -12.32
N GLY A 652 21.11 -1.46 -12.27
CA GLY A 652 20.64 -0.28 -13.00
C GLY A 652 20.42 -0.48 -14.50
N GLU A 653 20.74 -1.64 -15.08
CA GLU A 653 20.27 -1.99 -16.43
C GLU A 653 18.74 -2.11 -16.49
N TRP A 654 18.17 -1.85 -17.67
CA TRP A 654 16.73 -1.94 -17.89
C TRP A 654 16.27 -3.38 -18.11
N LEU A 655 15.26 -3.79 -17.38
CA LEU A 655 14.58 -5.08 -17.52
C LEU A 655 13.07 -4.87 -17.65
N SER A 656 12.44 -5.74 -18.44
CA SER A 656 10.98 -5.78 -18.59
C SER A 656 10.47 -7.16 -18.22
N LEU A 657 9.40 -7.21 -17.41
CA LEU A 657 8.77 -8.45 -16.96
C LEU A 657 7.33 -8.53 -17.47
N ASN A 658 7.00 -9.64 -18.14
CA ASN A 658 5.62 -9.97 -18.49
C ASN A 658 5.05 -10.96 -17.49
N GLY A 659 4.42 -10.44 -16.45
CA GLY A 659 3.78 -11.23 -15.41
C GLY A 659 2.59 -12.06 -15.91
N SER A 660 2.04 -11.75 -17.09
CA SER A 660 0.96 -12.52 -17.72
C SER A 660 1.45 -13.77 -18.44
N THR A 661 2.72 -13.83 -18.85
CA THR A 661 3.32 -14.97 -19.58
C THR A 661 4.49 -15.62 -18.84
N GLY A 662 5.04 -14.97 -17.82
CA GLY A 662 6.26 -15.35 -17.10
C GLY A 662 7.55 -14.95 -17.82
N GLU A 663 7.50 -14.19 -18.92
CA GLU A 663 8.68 -13.87 -19.74
C GLU A 663 9.54 -12.75 -19.10
N VAL A 664 10.84 -12.99 -19.01
CA VAL A 664 11.87 -12.03 -18.59
C VAL A 664 12.56 -11.49 -19.83
N ILE A 665 12.49 -10.18 -20.05
CA ILE A 665 12.80 -9.54 -21.33
C ILE A 665 13.86 -8.46 -21.12
N LEU A 666 14.96 -8.52 -21.87
CA LEU A 666 16.03 -7.53 -21.81
C LEU A 666 15.59 -6.14 -22.31
N GLY A 667 16.07 -5.09 -21.62
CA GLY A 667 15.90 -3.70 -22.00
C GLY A 667 14.52 -3.12 -21.65
N LYS A 668 14.36 -1.84 -22.00
CA LYS A 668 13.12 -1.07 -21.79
C LYS A 668 12.14 -1.33 -22.94
N GLN A 669 11.15 -2.21 -22.73
CA GLN A 669 10.10 -2.46 -23.72
C GLN A 669 9.02 -1.36 -23.67
N ARG A 670 8.29 -1.20 -24.78
CA ARG A 670 7.19 -0.22 -24.87
C ARG A 670 5.93 -0.74 -24.21
N LEU A 671 5.33 0.13 -23.42
CA LEU A 671 4.03 -0.08 -22.79
C LEU A 671 2.95 0.64 -23.61
N SER A 672 1.84 -0.03 -23.88
CA SER A 672 0.62 0.61 -24.38
C SER A 672 -0.32 0.93 -23.21
N PRO A 673 -1.21 1.92 -23.37
CA PRO A 673 -2.42 1.97 -22.57
C PRO A 673 -3.20 0.64 -22.72
N PRO A 674 -3.90 0.19 -21.67
CA PRO A 674 -4.59 -1.09 -21.68
C PRO A 674 -5.78 -1.08 -22.66
N ALA A 675 -5.96 -2.19 -23.36
CA ALA A 675 -7.14 -2.44 -24.17
C ALA A 675 -8.30 -2.91 -23.27
N LEU A 676 -9.44 -2.22 -23.33
CA LEU A 676 -10.67 -2.66 -22.67
C LEU A 676 -11.09 -4.02 -23.25
N SER A 677 -11.33 -5.01 -22.38
CA SER A 677 -11.90 -6.29 -22.80
C SER A 677 -13.42 -6.20 -22.94
N GLY A 678 -14.02 -7.00 -23.83
CA GLY A 678 -15.49 -7.01 -24.02
C GLY A 678 -16.28 -7.39 -22.75
N ASP A 679 -15.69 -8.22 -21.87
CA ASP A 679 -16.26 -8.52 -20.55
C ASP A 679 -16.26 -7.26 -19.65
N LEU A 680 -15.23 -6.43 -19.72
CA LEU A 680 -15.15 -5.16 -18.97
C LEU A 680 -16.15 -4.13 -19.49
N GLU A 681 -16.31 -3.96 -20.80
CA GLU A 681 -17.36 -3.09 -21.37
C GLU A 681 -18.76 -3.54 -20.94
N THR A 682 -19.01 -4.86 -20.99
CA THR A 682 -20.27 -5.45 -20.56
C THR A 682 -20.54 -5.18 -19.09
N PHE A 683 -19.54 -5.42 -18.24
CA PHE A 683 -19.60 -5.19 -16.79
C PHE A 683 -19.82 -3.70 -16.44
N MET A 684 -19.07 -2.79 -17.07
CA MET A 684 -19.24 -1.34 -16.88
C MET A 684 -20.64 -0.88 -17.32
N SER A 685 -21.21 -1.47 -18.38
CA SER A 685 -22.60 -1.19 -18.79
C SER A 685 -23.64 -1.56 -17.73
N TRP A 686 -23.35 -2.53 -16.86
CA TRP A 686 -24.23 -2.92 -15.75
C TRP A 686 -24.11 -1.92 -14.60
N ALA A 687 -22.88 -1.51 -14.27
CA ALA A 687 -22.63 -0.50 -13.25
C ALA A 687 -23.21 0.87 -13.63
N ASP A 688 -23.11 1.27 -14.91
CA ASP A 688 -23.76 2.47 -15.45
C ASP A 688 -25.29 2.44 -15.37
N LYS A 689 -25.93 1.26 -15.49
CA LYS A 689 -27.38 1.10 -15.34
C LYS A 689 -27.85 1.16 -13.88
N ILE A 690 -26.98 0.83 -12.93
CA ILE A 690 -27.32 0.70 -11.51
C ILE A 690 -26.96 1.97 -10.71
N ARG A 691 -25.87 2.67 -11.06
CA ARG A 691 -25.48 3.90 -10.36
C ARG A 691 -26.49 5.03 -10.57
N ARG A 692 -26.75 5.79 -9.50
CA ARG A 692 -27.64 6.96 -9.53
C ARG A 692 -26.88 8.28 -9.72
N ILE A 693 -25.67 8.37 -9.16
CA ILE A 693 -24.83 9.55 -9.28
C ILE A 693 -24.20 9.61 -10.67
N LYS A 694 -24.06 10.82 -11.24
CA LYS A 694 -23.29 11.01 -12.47
C LYS A 694 -21.80 11.00 -12.18
N VAL A 695 -21.01 10.55 -13.15
CA VAL A 695 -19.55 10.59 -13.06
C VAL A 695 -19.04 11.57 -14.11
N MET A 696 -18.43 12.64 -13.65
CA MET A 696 -17.79 13.70 -14.44
C MET A 696 -16.27 13.58 -14.33
N ALA A 697 -15.55 14.31 -15.18
CA ALA A 697 -14.10 14.38 -15.12
C ALA A 697 -13.57 15.73 -14.62
N ASN A 698 -12.42 15.69 -13.97
CA ASN A 698 -11.52 16.82 -13.78
C ASN A 698 -10.53 16.78 -14.97
N ALA A 699 -10.67 17.70 -15.93
CA ALA A 699 -9.93 17.67 -17.18
C ALA A 699 -9.73 19.11 -17.69
N ASP A 700 -8.47 19.45 -17.94
CA ASP A 700 -8.03 20.83 -18.16
C ASP A 700 -7.53 21.06 -19.61
N THR A 701 -7.36 19.98 -20.39
CA THR A 701 -6.96 19.99 -21.80
C THR A 701 -7.96 19.26 -22.71
N PRO A 702 -7.96 19.49 -24.04
CA PRO A 702 -8.79 18.74 -24.98
C PRO A 702 -8.52 17.23 -25.01
N ASP A 703 -7.27 16.81 -24.81
CA ASP A 703 -6.88 15.40 -24.82
C ASP A 703 -7.28 14.67 -23.53
N ASP A 704 -7.19 15.35 -22.37
CA ASP A 704 -7.74 14.85 -21.11
C ASP A 704 -9.26 14.71 -21.20
N ALA A 705 -9.93 15.70 -21.79
CA ALA A 705 -11.37 15.69 -22.01
C ALA A 705 -11.80 14.53 -22.92
N LEU A 706 -11.07 14.29 -24.01
CA LEU A 706 -11.34 13.17 -24.91
C LEU A 706 -11.08 11.82 -24.24
N THR A 707 -10.02 11.71 -23.44
CA THR A 707 -9.67 10.50 -22.67
C THR A 707 -10.72 10.21 -21.60
N ALA A 708 -11.14 11.22 -20.84
CA ALA A 708 -12.23 11.14 -19.89
C ALA A 708 -13.53 10.65 -20.54
N ARG A 709 -13.88 11.19 -21.71
CA ARG A 709 -15.08 10.79 -22.45
C ARG A 709 -15.02 9.33 -22.91
N LYS A 710 -13.86 8.86 -23.37
CA LYS A 710 -13.63 7.43 -23.70
C LYS A 710 -13.80 6.53 -22.47
N ASN A 711 -13.40 7.00 -21.29
CA ASN A 711 -13.55 6.29 -20.02
C ASN A 711 -14.94 6.47 -19.36
N GLY A 712 -15.94 6.96 -20.10
CA GLY A 712 -17.34 7.03 -19.65
C GLY A 712 -17.76 8.32 -18.92
N ALA A 713 -16.92 9.36 -18.90
CA ALA A 713 -17.30 10.64 -18.30
C ALA A 713 -18.56 11.25 -18.96
N GLN A 714 -19.48 11.72 -18.13
CA GLN A 714 -20.75 12.33 -18.55
C GLN A 714 -20.66 13.86 -18.65
N GLY A 715 -19.45 14.38 -18.75
CA GLY A 715 -19.10 15.81 -18.76
C GLY A 715 -17.84 16.10 -17.94
N ILE A 716 -17.47 17.38 -17.86
CA ILE A 716 -16.39 17.89 -17.02
C ILE A 716 -17.00 18.60 -15.81
N GLY A 717 -16.63 18.18 -14.60
CA GLY A 717 -17.07 18.79 -13.35
C GLY A 717 -16.07 19.80 -12.78
N LEU A 718 -14.82 19.78 -13.30
CA LEU A 718 -13.79 20.79 -13.03
C LEU A 718 -12.82 20.89 -14.20
N CYS A 719 -12.82 22.02 -14.89
CA CYS A 719 -11.75 22.49 -15.77
C CYS A 719 -11.06 23.67 -15.07
N ARG A 720 -9.80 23.49 -14.69
CA ARG A 720 -8.91 24.51 -14.09
C ARG A 720 -8.33 25.40 -15.17
N THR A 721 -8.44 26.71 -15.00
CA THR A 721 -7.97 27.67 -16.01
C THR A 721 -6.54 28.14 -15.77
N GLU A 722 -6.04 27.95 -14.55
CA GLU A 722 -4.65 28.13 -14.16
C GLU A 722 -3.69 27.25 -14.98
N HIS A 723 -4.00 25.96 -15.17
CA HIS A 723 -3.19 25.02 -15.96
C HIS A 723 -3.07 25.45 -17.44
N MET A 724 -4.07 26.12 -17.99
CA MET A 724 -4.02 26.67 -19.36
C MET A 724 -2.96 27.77 -19.50
N PHE A 725 -2.65 28.50 -18.43
CA PHE A 725 -1.59 29.50 -18.45
C PHE A 725 -0.18 28.89 -18.37
N PHE A 726 -0.03 27.76 -17.66
CA PHE A 726 1.24 27.03 -17.54
C PHE A 726 1.60 26.18 -18.78
N ALA A 727 0.70 26.04 -19.75
CA ALA A 727 0.89 25.18 -20.92
C ALA A 727 2.06 25.58 -21.86
N SER A 728 2.59 26.79 -21.77
CA SER A 728 3.81 27.22 -22.48
C SER A 728 4.42 28.49 -21.90
N ASP A 729 5.74 28.65 -22.07
CA ASP A 729 6.49 29.83 -21.61
C ASP A 729 5.88 31.15 -22.09
N GLU A 730 5.39 31.22 -23.33
CA GLU A 730 4.78 32.45 -23.88
C GLU A 730 3.52 32.87 -23.10
N ARG A 731 2.71 31.89 -22.69
CA ARG A 731 1.49 32.12 -21.90
C ARG A 731 1.87 32.57 -20.49
N ILE A 732 2.83 31.89 -19.85
CA ILE A 732 3.37 32.27 -18.52
C ILE A 732 3.93 33.71 -18.57
N LYS A 733 4.75 34.04 -19.57
CA LYS A 733 5.31 35.40 -19.77
C LYS A 733 4.23 36.46 -19.94
N THR A 734 3.13 36.12 -20.60
CA THR A 734 1.98 37.03 -20.76
C THR A 734 1.21 37.22 -19.45
N VAL A 735 1.08 36.18 -18.61
CA VAL A 735 0.56 36.32 -17.23
C VAL A 735 1.51 37.14 -16.36
N ARG A 736 2.83 36.93 -16.41
CA ARG A 736 3.83 37.75 -15.69
C ARG A 736 3.72 39.23 -16.07
N LYS A 737 3.56 39.56 -17.35
CA LYS A 737 3.27 40.94 -17.81
C LYS A 737 1.99 41.52 -17.20
N MET A 738 0.93 40.73 -17.10
CA MET A 738 -0.32 41.14 -16.44
C MET A 738 -0.14 41.38 -14.93
N ILE A 739 0.64 40.54 -14.23
CA ILE A 739 0.92 40.69 -12.80
C ILE A 739 1.71 41.98 -12.54
N MET A 740 2.74 42.23 -13.36
CA MET A 740 3.61 43.40 -13.19
C MET A 740 2.94 44.71 -13.65
N ALA A 741 1.88 44.65 -14.48
CA ALA A 741 1.15 45.82 -14.97
C ALA A 741 0.67 46.78 -13.86
N VAL A 742 1.10 48.03 -13.94
CA VAL A 742 0.83 49.07 -12.94
C VAL A 742 -0.56 49.67 -13.14
N THR A 743 -0.96 49.94 -14.38
CA THR A 743 -2.28 50.53 -14.69
C THR A 743 -3.30 49.49 -15.17
N PRO A 744 -4.62 49.73 -14.98
CA PRO A 744 -5.67 48.87 -15.53
C PRO A 744 -5.59 48.70 -17.05
N GLU A 745 -5.14 49.71 -17.78
CA GLU A 745 -4.99 49.68 -19.25
C GLU A 745 -3.86 48.73 -19.67
N GLN A 746 -2.72 48.77 -18.98
CA GLN A 746 -1.61 47.83 -19.17
C GLN A 746 -2.06 46.39 -18.87
N ARG A 747 -2.79 46.20 -17.76
CA ARG A 747 -3.31 44.87 -17.38
C ARG A 747 -4.28 44.34 -18.43
N LYS A 748 -5.20 45.19 -18.90
CA LYS A 748 -6.16 44.87 -19.95
C LYS A 748 -5.49 44.56 -21.29
N ALA A 749 -4.40 45.24 -21.64
CA ALA A 749 -3.60 44.91 -22.82
C ALA A 749 -2.97 43.52 -22.72
N ALA A 750 -2.37 43.15 -21.57
CA ALA A 750 -1.84 41.81 -21.34
C ALA A 750 -2.94 40.72 -21.35
N LEU A 751 -4.10 40.99 -20.72
CA LEU A 751 -5.27 40.11 -20.73
C LEU A 751 -5.84 39.88 -22.14
N ASN A 752 -5.87 40.92 -22.98
CA ASN A 752 -6.29 40.79 -24.38
C ASN A 752 -5.37 39.86 -25.19
N SER A 753 -4.09 39.72 -24.80
CA SER A 753 -3.15 38.76 -25.39
C SER A 753 -3.35 37.32 -24.90
N LEU A 754 -3.96 37.12 -23.72
CA LEU A 754 -4.34 35.79 -23.21
C LEU A 754 -5.68 35.28 -23.78
N LEU A 755 -6.57 36.20 -24.19
CA LEU A 755 -7.90 35.88 -24.71
C LEU A 755 -7.89 34.86 -25.89
N PRO A 756 -7.02 34.96 -26.92
CA PRO A 756 -6.98 33.99 -28.01
C PRO A 756 -6.58 32.59 -27.54
N TYR A 757 -5.65 32.50 -26.57
CA TYR A 757 -5.17 31.23 -26.02
C TYR A 757 -6.28 30.50 -25.27
N GLN A 758 -6.89 31.13 -24.25
CA GLN A 758 -8.00 30.49 -23.53
C GLN A 758 -9.19 30.17 -24.44
N ARG A 759 -9.53 31.05 -25.41
CA ARG A 759 -10.59 30.76 -26.37
C ARG A 759 -10.28 29.48 -27.18
N SER A 760 -9.06 29.34 -27.68
CA SER A 760 -8.63 28.15 -28.43
C SER A 760 -8.72 26.87 -27.59
N ASP A 761 -8.30 26.92 -26.32
CA ASP A 761 -8.35 25.76 -25.43
C ASP A 761 -9.80 25.34 -25.14
N PHE A 762 -10.67 26.30 -24.84
CA PHE A 762 -12.10 26.06 -24.63
C PHE A 762 -12.80 25.54 -25.90
N GLU A 763 -12.45 26.03 -27.10
CA GLU A 763 -12.96 25.49 -28.37
C GLU A 763 -12.57 24.01 -28.54
N GLY A 764 -11.35 23.62 -28.15
CA GLY A 764 -10.91 22.23 -28.12
C GLY A 764 -11.67 21.37 -27.09
N ILE A 765 -11.85 21.87 -25.87
CA ILE A 765 -12.56 21.15 -24.80
C ILE A 765 -14.05 20.98 -25.12
N PHE A 766 -14.73 22.03 -25.59
CA PHE A 766 -16.14 21.93 -26.00
C PHE A 766 -16.34 20.98 -27.17
N ARG A 767 -15.38 20.91 -28.12
CA ARG A 767 -15.38 19.92 -29.21
C ARG A 767 -15.22 18.49 -28.68
N ALA A 768 -14.30 18.25 -27.75
CA ALA A 768 -14.13 16.94 -27.10
C ALA A 768 -15.37 16.51 -26.32
N MET A 769 -16.08 17.46 -25.70
CA MET A 769 -17.28 17.24 -24.87
C MET A 769 -18.61 17.56 -25.57
N ASP A 770 -18.68 17.47 -26.91
CA ASP A 770 -19.93 17.67 -27.69
C ASP A 770 -21.14 16.93 -27.08
N GLY A 771 -22.15 17.67 -26.65
CA GLY A 771 -23.38 17.16 -26.03
C GLY A 771 -23.34 16.98 -24.51
N LEU A 772 -22.22 17.29 -23.85
CA LEU A 772 -22.02 17.11 -22.41
C LEU A 772 -21.73 18.45 -21.69
N PRO A 773 -22.07 18.58 -20.39
CA PRO A 773 -21.75 19.77 -19.60
C PRO A 773 -20.25 19.90 -19.36
N VAL A 774 -19.77 21.15 -19.35
CA VAL A 774 -18.37 21.50 -19.04
C VAL A 774 -18.36 22.61 -18.00
N THR A 775 -17.95 22.26 -16.77
CA THR A 775 -17.84 23.17 -15.62
C THR A 775 -16.42 23.75 -15.56
N ILE A 776 -16.30 25.05 -15.83
CA ILE A 776 -15.03 25.78 -15.92
C ILE A 776 -14.86 26.64 -14.65
N ARG A 777 -13.75 26.45 -13.93
CA ARG A 777 -13.38 27.25 -12.76
C ARG A 777 -12.59 28.47 -13.20
N LEU A 778 -12.99 29.65 -12.74
CA LEU A 778 -12.21 30.88 -12.93
C LEU A 778 -10.87 30.78 -12.18
N LEU A 779 -9.94 31.69 -12.51
CA LEU A 779 -8.59 31.68 -11.95
C LEU A 779 -8.61 31.63 -10.41
N ASP A 780 -7.98 30.60 -9.85
CA ASP A 780 -7.96 30.31 -8.41
C ASP A 780 -6.63 30.63 -7.69
N PRO A 781 -5.43 30.28 -8.19
CA PRO A 781 -4.20 30.47 -7.42
C PRO A 781 -3.83 31.94 -7.19
N PRO A 782 -3.09 32.25 -6.10
CA PRO A 782 -2.49 33.57 -5.86
C PRO A 782 -1.46 33.91 -6.94
N LEU A 783 -1.28 35.20 -7.20
CA LEU A 783 -0.45 35.65 -8.32
C LEU A 783 1.04 35.27 -8.20
N HIS A 784 1.55 35.00 -7.00
CA HIS A 784 2.96 34.65 -6.81
C HIS A 784 3.32 33.27 -7.41
N GLU A 785 2.35 32.35 -7.59
CA GLU A 785 2.57 31.03 -8.22
C GLU A 785 2.92 31.11 -9.72
N PHE A 786 2.77 32.28 -10.36
CA PHE A 786 3.16 32.50 -11.77
C PHE A 786 4.53 33.19 -11.92
N LEU A 787 5.18 33.55 -10.82
CA LEU A 787 6.53 34.12 -10.83
C LEU A 787 7.58 33.03 -11.10
N PRO A 788 8.78 33.38 -11.59
CA PRO A 788 9.89 32.43 -11.63
C PRO A 788 10.24 31.89 -10.24
N GLU A 789 10.73 30.66 -10.19
CA GLU A 789 11.38 30.08 -9.01
C GLU A 789 12.90 30.32 -9.06
N GLY A 790 13.55 30.46 -7.91
CA GLY A 790 15.00 30.67 -7.82
C GLY A 790 15.39 31.64 -6.72
N ASP A 791 16.63 32.11 -6.76
CA ASP A 791 17.05 33.23 -5.90
C ASP A 791 16.38 34.54 -6.35
N LEU A 792 16.13 35.46 -5.42
CA LEU A 792 15.40 36.69 -5.67
C LEU A 792 16.07 37.57 -6.75
N GLN A 793 17.40 37.56 -6.87
CA GLN A 793 18.10 38.23 -7.97
C GLN A 793 17.80 37.61 -9.35
N GLN A 794 17.69 36.28 -9.43
CA GLN A 794 17.36 35.58 -10.68
C GLN A 794 15.92 35.87 -11.09
N ILE A 795 14.99 35.78 -10.14
CA ILE A 795 13.56 36.09 -10.33
C ILE A 795 13.38 37.53 -10.84
N VAL A 796 14.06 38.50 -10.23
CA VAL A 796 14.00 39.91 -10.65
C VAL A 796 14.61 40.12 -12.03
N SER A 797 15.76 39.51 -12.33
CA SER A 797 16.42 39.62 -13.64
C SER A 797 15.57 39.04 -14.78
N GLU A 798 14.95 37.88 -14.56
CA GLU A 798 14.05 37.24 -15.54
C GLU A 798 12.79 38.07 -15.76
N LEU A 799 12.12 38.54 -14.69
CA LEU A 799 10.93 39.38 -14.80
C LEU A 799 11.21 40.75 -15.44
N THR A 800 12.36 41.35 -15.15
CA THR A 800 12.84 42.59 -15.80
C THR A 800 12.99 42.37 -17.30
N THR A 801 13.62 41.26 -17.70
CA THR A 801 13.80 40.87 -19.11
C THR A 801 12.47 40.57 -19.82
N ASP A 802 11.57 39.85 -19.16
CA ASP A 802 10.29 39.43 -19.73
C ASP A 802 9.27 40.56 -19.85
N THR A 803 9.28 41.52 -18.91
CA THR A 803 8.24 42.56 -18.80
C THR A 803 8.70 43.96 -19.21
N GLY A 804 10.01 44.24 -19.21
CA GLY A 804 10.57 45.56 -19.53
C GLY A 804 10.36 46.62 -18.43
N ILE A 805 10.04 46.19 -17.20
CA ILE A 805 9.86 47.04 -16.02
C ILE A 805 11.19 47.11 -15.24
N ASN A 806 11.44 48.21 -14.52
CA ASN A 806 12.69 48.37 -13.77
C ASN A 806 12.79 47.42 -12.56
N GLU A 807 14.01 47.09 -12.16
CA GLU A 807 14.28 46.12 -11.09
C GLU A 807 13.63 46.51 -9.75
N ASP A 808 13.66 47.80 -9.37
CA ASP A 808 13.07 48.31 -8.13
C ASP A 808 11.53 48.10 -8.07
N GLU A 809 10.82 48.32 -9.18
CA GLU A 809 9.38 48.07 -9.29
C GLU A 809 9.06 46.57 -9.27
N VAL A 810 9.90 45.74 -9.88
CA VAL A 810 9.78 44.27 -9.81
C VAL A 810 9.98 43.78 -8.37
N TYR A 811 11.04 44.21 -7.68
CA TYR A 811 11.25 43.94 -6.25
C TYR A 811 10.04 44.35 -5.41
N SER A 812 9.58 45.60 -5.57
CA SER A 812 8.42 46.11 -4.82
C SER A 812 7.11 45.40 -5.16
N ARG A 813 7.00 44.79 -6.34
CA ARG A 813 5.84 43.97 -6.71
C ARG A 813 5.93 42.58 -6.09
N ILE A 814 7.08 41.91 -6.13
CA ILE A 814 7.28 40.60 -5.51
C ILE A 814 6.97 40.69 -4.01
N GLU A 815 7.52 41.68 -3.31
CA GLU A 815 7.28 41.90 -1.88
C GLU A 815 5.78 42.09 -1.56
N LYS A 816 5.03 42.83 -2.40
CA LYS A 816 3.58 43.02 -2.25
C LYS A 816 2.74 41.80 -2.60
N LEU A 817 3.30 40.81 -3.29
CA LEU A 817 2.64 39.57 -3.68
C LEU A 817 3.02 38.39 -2.77
N SER A 818 4.08 38.51 -1.97
CA SER A 818 4.43 37.54 -0.94
C SER A 818 3.37 37.50 0.15
N GLU A 819 2.90 36.30 0.46
CA GLU A 819 1.90 36.05 1.51
C GLU A 819 2.43 35.05 2.54
N VAL A 820 2.12 35.25 3.81
CA VAL A 820 2.54 34.33 4.89
C VAL A 820 1.81 32.99 4.79
N ASN A 821 0.59 32.97 4.26
CA ASN A 821 -0.23 31.76 4.09
C ASN A 821 -0.98 31.82 2.74
N PRO A 822 -0.30 31.51 1.60
CA PRO A 822 -0.87 31.55 0.26
C PRO A 822 -2.24 30.87 0.09
N MET A 823 -2.43 29.72 0.74
CA MET A 823 -3.68 28.96 0.74
C MET A 823 -4.89 29.80 1.18
N LEU A 824 -4.70 30.74 2.11
CA LEU A 824 -5.78 31.57 2.67
C LEU A 824 -5.76 33.02 2.17
N GLY A 825 -4.87 33.35 1.21
CA GLY A 825 -4.48 34.70 0.82
C GLY A 825 -5.30 35.35 -0.32
N PHE A 826 -4.63 36.14 -1.14
CA PHE A 826 -5.22 36.99 -2.19
C PHE A 826 -5.40 36.23 -3.50
N ARG A 827 -6.34 35.28 -3.46
CA ARG A 827 -6.59 34.29 -4.52
C ARG A 827 -8.10 34.16 -4.83
N GLY A 828 -8.43 33.35 -5.84
CA GLY A 828 -9.82 33.04 -6.23
C GLY A 828 -10.70 34.26 -6.49
N CYS A 829 -11.96 34.24 -6.02
CA CYS A 829 -12.88 35.36 -6.28
C CYS A 829 -12.40 36.71 -5.75
N ARG A 830 -11.52 36.75 -4.73
CA ARG A 830 -10.99 38.00 -4.16
C ARG A 830 -10.18 38.74 -5.20
N LEU A 831 -9.33 37.99 -5.92
CA LEU A 831 -8.56 38.48 -7.05
C LEU A 831 -9.47 38.95 -8.19
N GLY A 832 -10.51 38.18 -8.53
CA GLY A 832 -11.52 38.55 -9.53
C GLY A 832 -12.44 39.72 -9.14
N ILE A 833 -12.55 40.07 -7.85
CA ILE A 833 -13.27 41.27 -7.38
C ILE A 833 -12.35 42.49 -7.44
N SER A 834 -11.09 42.35 -6.99
CA SER A 834 -10.10 43.43 -7.03
C SER A 834 -9.65 43.81 -8.43
N TYR A 835 -9.61 42.84 -9.36
CA TYR A 835 -9.27 43.04 -10.77
C TYR A 835 -10.36 42.43 -11.69
N PRO A 836 -11.56 43.05 -11.81
CA PRO A 836 -12.69 42.52 -12.58
C PRO A 836 -12.34 42.14 -14.03
N GLU A 837 -11.37 42.83 -14.63
CA GLU A 837 -10.88 42.56 -15.99
C GLU A 837 -10.35 41.12 -16.19
N LEU A 838 -9.87 40.45 -15.14
CA LEU A 838 -9.54 39.02 -15.17
C LEU A 838 -10.78 38.18 -15.50
N THR A 839 -11.82 38.30 -14.68
CA THR A 839 -13.10 37.60 -14.89
C THR A 839 -13.75 38.02 -16.20
N GLU A 840 -13.66 39.29 -16.62
CA GLU A 840 -14.18 39.73 -17.91
C GLU A 840 -13.49 39.01 -19.08
N MET A 841 -12.16 38.87 -19.04
CA MET A 841 -11.38 38.17 -20.07
C MET A 841 -11.76 36.70 -20.14
N GLN A 842 -11.76 36.00 -18.99
CA GLN A 842 -12.11 34.57 -18.94
C GLN A 842 -13.55 34.30 -19.38
N ALA A 843 -14.52 35.07 -18.87
CA ALA A 843 -15.92 34.94 -19.29
C ALA A 843 -16.08 35.22 -20.80
N ARG A 844 -15.37 36.22 -21.36
CA ARG A 844 -15.36 36.48 -22.80
C ARG A 844 -14.76 35.31 -23.58
N ALA A 845 -13.65 34.73 -23.12
CA ALA A 845 -13.03 33.55 -23.76
C ALA A 845 -14.01 32.37 -23.81
N ILE A 846 -14.64 32.04 -22.68
CA ILE A 846 -15.62 30.95 -22.54
C ILE A 846 -16.80 31.15 -23.48
N PHE A 847 -17.45 32.33 -23.45
CA PHE A 847 -18.63 32.56 -24.29
C PHE A 847 -18.32 32.67 -25.78
N GLN A 848 -17.17 33.26 -26.15
CA GLN A 848 -16.75 33.27 -27.56
C GLN A 848 -16.49 31.85 -28.07
N ALA A 849 -15.75 31.02 -27.32
CA ALA A 849 -15.50 29.63 -27.67
C ALA A 849 -16.79 28.81 -27.79
N ALA A 850 -17.72 28.98 -26.84
CA ALA A 850 -18.99 28.28 -26.84
C ALA A 850 -19.85 28.64 -28.07
N VAL A 851 -19.92 29.92 -28.44
CA VAL A 851 -20.65 30.36 -29.65
C VAL A 851 -19.92 29.92 -30.93
N SER A 852 -18.58 30.02 -31.00
CA SER A 852 -17.78 29.50 -32.12
C SER A 852 -18.09 28.02 -32.39
N MET A 853 -18.07 27.17 -31.35
CA MET A 853 -18.34 25.74 -31.48
C MET A 853 -19.81 25.45 -31.77
N SER A 854 -20.75 26.19 -31.16
CA SER A 854 -22.17 26.05 -31.48
C SER A 854 -22.50 26.40 -32.93
N ASN A 855 -21.83 27.40 -33.50
CA ASN A 855 -21.96 27.77 -34.92
C ASN A 855 -21.34 26.70 -35.85
N GLN A 856 -20.45 25.84 -35.34
CA GLN A 856 -19.91 24.65 -36.03
C GLN A 856 -20.77 23.39 -35.81
N GLY A 857 -21.92 23.50 -35.13
CA GLY A 857 -22.87 22.40 -34.88
C GLY A 857 -22.63 21.60 -33.60
N VAL A 858 -21.63 21.95 -32.79
CA VAL A 858 -21.33 21.31 -31.50
C VAL A 858 -22.38 21.73 -30.45
N LYS A 859 -22.90 20.79 -29.66
CA LYS A 859 -23.82 21.08 -28.56
C LYS A 859 -23.04 21.44 -27.31
N VAL A 860 -22.98 22.74 -27.01
CA VAL A 860 -22.20 23.28 -25.90
C VAL A 860 -23.08 23.60 -24.69
N PHE A 861 -22.69 23.14 -23.50
CA PHE A 861 -23.36 23.39 -22.23
C PHE A 861 -22.37 23.93 -21.18
N PRO A 862 -22.02 25.24 -21.24
CA PRO A 862 -21.02 25.81 -20.35
C PRO A 862 -21.61 26.10 -18.96
N GLU A 863 -20.91 25.66 -17.93
CA GLU A 863 -21.16 26.01 -16.53
C GLU A 863 -19.95 26.78 -15.99
N ILE A 864 -20.14 27.97 -15.44
CA ILE A 864 -19.03 28.83 -14.94
C ILE A 864 -19.04 28.80 -13.42
N MET A 865 -17.89 28.44 -12.83
CA MET A 865 -17.72 28.25 -11.38
C MET A 865 -16.80 29.30 -10.79
N VAL A 866 -17.30 30.01 -9.77
CA VAL A 866 -16.54 30.99 -8.99
C VAL A 866 -15.88 30.30 -7.78
N PRO A 867 -14.53 30.34 -7.65
CA PRO A 867 -13.80 29.74 -6.52
C PRO A 867 -13.67 30.66 -5.30
N LEU A 868 -13.40 30.04 -4.15
CA LEU A 868 -12.86 30.62 -2.91
C LEU A 868 -13.61 31.85 -2.39
N PHE A 869 -14.94 31.79 -2.38
CA PHE A 869 -15.77 32.88 -1.89
C PHE A 869 -16.04 32.80 -0.40
N LYS A 870 -15.93 33.95 0.26
CA LYS A 870 -16.36 34.18 1.63
C LYS A 870 -17.73 34.84 1.58
N VAL A 871 -18.42 34.79 2.72
CA VAL A 871 -19.41 35.80 3.02
C VAL A 871 -18.93 36.51 4.26
N SER A 872 -18.67 37.80 4.13
CA SER A 872 -18.30 38.67 5.25
C SER A 872 -19.56 39.05 6.03
N SER A 873 -19.40 39.38 7.30
CA SER A 873 -20.48 39.93 8.12
C SER A 873 -19.85 40.64 9.29
N ILE A 874 -19.89 41.98 9.30
CA ILE A 874 -19.66 42.77 10.50
C ILE A 874 -20.78 43.80 10.59
N GLN A 875 -21.69 43.60 11.56
CA GLN A 875 -22.54 44.68 12.02
C GLN A 875 -21.69 45.62 12.86
N ILE A 876 -21.20 46.72 12.27
CA ILE A 876 -20.58 47.80 13.04
C ILE A 876 -21.69 48.81 13.39
N PRO A 877 -22.04 49.01 14.67
CA PRO A 877 -22.96 50.07 15.06
C PRO A 877 -22.24 51.43 14.91
N PHE A 878 -22.44 52.09 13.78
CA PHE A 878 -22.00 53.47 13.59
C PHE A 878 -23.06 54.43 14.16
N GLN A 879 -22.67 55.27 15.12
CA GLN A 879 -23.61 56.20 15.77
C GLN A 879 -24.21 57.18 14.75
N GLY A 880 -25.54 57.22 14.64
CA GLY A 880 -26.27 58.34 14.04
C GLY A 880 -26.74 58.21 12.58
N LYS A 881 -26.74 57.01 11.97
CA LYS A 881 -27.43 56.76 10.69
C LYS A 881 -28.33 55.52 10.77
N GLU A 882 -29.33 55.47 9.89
CA GLU A 882 -30.33 54.40 9.82
C GLU A 882 -29.69 53.01 9.69
N LYS A 883 -30.39 51.99 10.19
CA LYS A 883 -30.01 50.58 10.03
C LYS A 883 -29.95 50.25 8.54
N VAL A 884 -28.75 50.07 8.00
CA VAL A 884 -28.55 49.45 6.70
C VAL A 884 -28.31 47.96 6.95
N ASP A 885 -29.28 47.13 6.58
CA ASP A 885 -29.08 45.69 6.52
C ASP A 885 -28.15 45.37 5.34
N ILE A 886 -26.84 45.26 5.62
CA ILE A 886 -25.85 44.83 4.64
C ILE A 886 -25.94 43.30 4.54
N PHE A 887 -26.85 42.82 3.69
CA PHE A 887 -27.00 41.39 3.41
C PHE A 887 -25.86 40.88 2.49
N THR A 888 -25.29 39.71 2.80
CA THR A 888 -23.95 39.35 2.32
C THR A 888 -23.88 38.04 1.52
N TRP A 889 -24.30 38.12 0.27
CA TRP A 889 -23.93 37.20 -0.83
C TRP A 889 -23.08 37.91 -1.91
N GLN A 890 -22.55 39.09 -1.57
CA GLN A 890 -22.04 40.07 -2.52
C GLN A 890 -20.79 39.63 -3.30
N GLU A 891 -19.92 38.79 -2.74
CA GLU A 891 -18.73 38.29 -3.46
C GLU A 891 -19.14 37.45 -4.69
N LEU A 892 -20.03 36.47 -4.48
CA LEU A 892 -20.61 35.69 -5.57
C LEU A 892 -21.50 36.56 -6.46
N GLY A 893 -22.38 37.38 -5.88
CA GLY A 893 -23.28 38.26 -6.64
C GLY A 893 -22.54 39.24 -7.57
N HIS A 894 -21.38 39.76 -7.14
CA HIS A 894 -20.49 40.58 -7.96
C HIS A 894 -19.97 39.81 -9.17
N GLN A 895 -19.37 38.63 -8.94
CA GLN A 895 -18.85 37.80 -10.03
C GLN A 895 -19.97 37.31 -10.97
N VAL A 896 -21.12 36.87 -10.44
CA VAL A 896 -22.29 36.48 -11.23
C VAL A 896 -22.78 37.65 -12.09
N SER A 897 -22.93 38.85 -11.53
CA SER A 897 -23.35 40.05 -12.26
C SER A 897 -22.38 40.38 -13.40
N LEU A 898 -21.07 40.32 -13.14
CA LEU A 898 -20.01 40.55 -14.11
C LEU A 898 -20.04 39.52 -15.26
N ILE A 899 -20.09 38.22 -14.92
CA ILE A 899 -20.20 37.11 -15.88
C ILE A 899 -21.45 37.27 -16.75
N ARG A 900 -22.62 37.55 -16.16
CA ARG A 900 -23.88 37.75 -16.90
C ARG A 900 -23.87 39.02 -17.76
N SER A 901 -23.14 40.06 -17.35
CA SER A 901 -22.92 41.28 -18.15
C SER A 901 -22.06 40.99 -19.39
N VAL A 902 -20.96 40.25 -19.23
CA VAL A 902 -20.08 39.85 -20.33
C VAL A 902 -20.79 38.88 -21.29
N ALA A 903 -21.56 37.91 -20.77
CA ALA A 903 -22.39 37.01 -21.58
C ALA A 903 -23.30 37.80 -22.54
N LYS A 904 -24.04 38.78 -22.01
CA LYS A 904 -24.93 39.65 -22.82
C LYS A 904 -24.18 40.42 -23.90
N LYS A 905 -22.99 40.97 -23.59
CA LYS A 905 -22.14 41.67 -24.57
C LYS A 905 -21.70 40.72 -25.69
N VAL A 906 -21.14 39.55 -25.35
CA VAL A 906 -20.66 38.57 -26.34
C VAL A 906 -21.80 38.03 -27.21
N PHE A 907 -22.96 37.73 -26.63
CA PHE A 907 -24.12 37.25 -27.40
C PHE A 907 -24.67 38.33 -28.36
N ALA A 908 -24.66 39.60 -27.96
CA ALA A 908 -25.00 40.71 -28.85
C ALA A 908 -23.95 40.92 -29.96
N GLU A 909 -22.66 40.84 -29.63
CA GLU A 909 -21.54 40.96 -30.59
C GLU A 909 -21.53 39.83 -31.63
N MET A 910 -21.90 38.60 -31.24
CA MET A 910 -21.86 37.42 -32.11
C MET A 910 -23.22 37.04 -32.71
N GLY A 911 -24.29 37.77 -32.41
CA GLY A 911 -25.63 37.54 -32.96
C GLY A 911 -26.26 36.19 -32.58
N SER A 912 -25.81 35.57 -31.49
CA SER A 912 -26.22 34.22 -31.07
C SER A 912 -26.21 34.12 -29.54
N SER A 913 -27.12 33.31 -28.98
CA SER A 913 -27.30 33.15 -27.54
C SER A 913 -27.29 31.68 -27.13
N LEU A 914 -26.65 31.38 -26.01
CA LEU A 914 -26.56 30.02 -25.45
C LEU A 914 -27.12 29.97 -24.03
N ASN A 915 -27.65 28.81 -23.65
CA ASN A 915 -27.94 28.49 -22.26
C ASN A 915 -26.63 28.19 -21.53
N TYR A 916 -26.44 28.80 -20.37
CA TYR A 916 -25.29 28.60 -19.50
C TYR A 916 -25.75 28.67 -18.05
N LYS A 917 -24.93 28.15 -17.13
CA LYS A 917 -25.16 28.30 -15.69
C LYS A 917 -24.00 29.03 -15.02
N VAL A 918 -24.30 29.77 -13.95
CA VAL A 918 -23.26 30.26 -13.04
C VAL A 918 -23.46 29.65 -11.66
N GLY A 919 -22.40 29.11 -11.09
CA GLY A 919 -22.39 28.43 -9.80
C GLY A 919 -21.09 28.69 -9.07
N THR A 920 -20.85 27.93 -7.99
CA THR A 920 -19.76 28.23 -7.08
C THR A 920 -19.19 27.01 -6.37
N MET A 921 -17.97 27.17 -5.88
CA MET A 921 -17.21 26.12 -5.24
C MET A 921 -17.41 26.18 -3.72
N ILE A 922 -18.00 25.13 -3.12
CA ILE A 922 -18.21 25.05 -1.67
C ILE A 922 -16.97 24.42 -1.04
N GLU A 923 -15.99 25.28 -0.75
CA GLU A 923 -14.67 24.87 -0.25
C GLU A 923 -14.20 25.63 1.00
N ILE A 924 -14.95 26.67 1.41
CA ILE A 924 -14.76 27.36 2.68
C ILE A 924 -15.83 26.86 3.67
N PRO A 925 -15.52 26.48 4.92
CA PRO A 925 -16.51 26.02 5.90
C PRO A 925 -17.67 27.00 6.10
N ARG A 926 -17.39 28.32 6.04
CA ARG A 926 -18.42 29.35 6.13
C ARG A 926 -19.39 29.36 4.94
N ALA A 927 -18.98 28.93 3.74
CA ALA A 927 -19.87 28.77 2.60
C ALA A 927 -20.89 27.64 2.84
N ALA A 928 -20.46 26.54 3.48
CA ALA A 928 -21.38 25.47 3.87
C ALA A 928 -22.40 25.92 4.93
N LEU A 929 -21.98 26.77 5.89
CA LEU A 929 -22.85 27.26 6.96
C LEU A 929 -23.99 28.17 6.51
N VAL A 930 -23.88 28.90 5.38
CA VAL A 930 -24.93 29.81 4.85
C VAL A 930 -25.34 29.48 3.41
N ALA A 931 -25.26 28.19 3.06
CA ALA A 931 -25.53 27.68 1.72
C ALA A 931 -26.92 28.03 1.16
N ASP A 932 -27.91 28.25 2.02
CA ASP A 932 -29.26 28.72 1.67
C ASP A 932 -29.28 30.15 1.10
N GLU A 933 -28.40 31.04 1.56
CA GLU A 933 -28.27 32.37 0.97
C GLU A 933 -27.55 32.30 -0.38
N ILE A 934 -26.50 31.49 -0.45
CA ILE A 934 -25.63 31.35 -1.63
C ILE A 934 -26.41 30.73 -2.80
N ALA A 935 -27.27 29.73 -2.52
CA ALA A 935 -28.12 29.08 -3.51
C ALA A 935 -29.17 30.01 -4.15
N LYS A 936 -29.40 31.22 -3.62
CA LYS A 936 -30.23 32.23 -4.29
C LYS A 936 -29.57 32.71 -5.59
N GLU A 937 -28.25 32.90 -5.58
CA GLU A 937 -27.47 33.34 -6.75
C GLU A 937 -26.89 32.16 -7.56
N ALA A 938 -26.41 31.10 -6.87
CA ALA A 938 -25.79 29.94 -7.50
C ALA A 938 -26.82 28.99 -8.13
N GLU A 939 -26.57 28.57 -9.37
CA GLU A 939 -27.36 27.55 -10.08
C GLU A 939 -26.83 26.13 -9.86
N PHE A 940 -25.59 26.00 -9.36
CA PHE A 940 -24.98 24.75 -8.93
C PHE A 940 -23.91 24.99 -7.84
N PHE A 941 -23.66 23.95 -7.05
CA PHE A 941 -22.52 23.84 -6.14
C PHE A 941 -21.58 22.72 -6.62
N SER A 942 -20.27 22.96 -6.52
CA SER A 942 -19.27 21.88 -6.54
C SER A 942 -18.45 21.96 -5.26
N PHE A 943 -18.42 20.92 -4.44
CA PHE A 943 -17.56 20.90 -3.26
C PHE A 943 -16.10 20.83 -3.70
N GLY A 944 -15.26 21.72 -3.16
CA GLY A 944 -13.80 21.64 -3.25
C GLY A 944 -13.28 21.00 -1.97
N THR A 945 -13.35 19.67 -1.86
CA THR A 945 -13.06 19.01 -0.57
C THR A 945 -11.63 19.13 -0.10
N ASN A 946 -10.67 19.35 -0.99
CA ASN A 946 -9.27 19.45 -0.60
C ASN A 946 -9.09 20.66 0.33
N ASP A 947 -9.46 21.85 -0.15
CA ASP A 947 -9.49 23.09 0.65
C ASP A 947 -10.50 23.03 1.81
N LEU A 948 -11.67 22.38 1.63
CA LEU A 948 -12.64 22.22 2.71
C LEU A 948 -12.07 21.38 3.87
N THR A 949 -11.36 20.29 3.59
CA THR A 949 -10.64 19.49 4.59
C THR A 949 -9.56 20.34 5.24
N GLN A 950 -8.72 21.03 4.45
CA GLN A 950 -7.64 21.89 4.96
C GLN A 950 -8.19 22.93 5.96
N MET A 951 -9.26 23.64 5.61
CA MET A 951 -9.88 24.66 6.48
C MET A 951 -10.68 24.07 7.65
N THR A 952 -11.19 22.83 7.56
CA THR A 952 -11.96 22.19 8.64
C THR A 952 -11.05 21.58 9.70
N PHE A 953 -9.95 20.94 9.30
CA PHE A 953 -8.93 20.41 10.21
C PHE A 953 -7.91 21.46 10.67
N GLY A 954 -7.75 22.55 9.93
CA GLY A 954 -6.65 23.50 10.12
C GLY A 954 -5.30 22.95 9.63
N TYR A 955 -5.32 22.07 8.62
CA TYR A 955 -4.13 21.41 8.08
C TYR A 955 -3.72 22.03 6.75
N SER A 956 -2.45 22.44 6.64
CA SER A 956 -1.82 22.74 5.34
C SER A 956 -1.43 21.42 4.67
N ARG A 957 -1.86 21.20 3.42
CA ARG A 957 -1.53 19.96 2.68
C ARG A 957 -0.02 19.81 2.47
N ASP A 958 0.69 20.90 2.29
CA ASP A 958 2.14 20.92 2.05
C ASP A 958 2.95 20.65 3.34
N ASP A 959 2.34 20.83 4.51
CA ASP A 959 2.97 20.62 5.81
C ASP A 959 2.55 19.34 6.55
N VAL A 960 1.38 18.78 6.22
CA VAL A 960 0.74 17.70 7.00
C VAL A 960 1.62 16.44 7.13
N GLY A 961 2.46 16.16 6.13
CA GLY A 961 3.41 15.04 6.14
C GLY A 961 4.38 15.05 7.33
N LYS A 962 4.61 16.21 7.96
CA LYS A 962 5.48 16.36 9.14
C LYS A 962 4.93 15.66 10.40
N PHE A 963 3.61 15.41 10.48
CA PHE A 963 2.97 14.81 11.67
C PHE A 963 1.91 13.75 11.36
N LEU A 964 1.35 13.71 10.15
CA LEU A 964 0.30 12.75 9.76
C LEU A 964 0.71 11.28 9.97
N PRO A 965 1.94 10.82 9.63
CA PRO A 965 2.37 9.46 9.92
C PRO A 965 2.34 9.11 11.42
N ILE A 966 2.62 10.09 12.28
CA ILE A 966 2.56 9.95 13.74
C ILE A 966 1.10 9.81 14.21
N TYR A 967 0.19 10.60 13.64
CA TYR A 967 -1.24 10.57 13.98
C TYR A 967 -1.89 9.24 13.57
N LEU A 968 -1.51 8.70 12.41
CA LEU A 968 -1.95 7.38 11.94
C LEU A 968 -1.35 6.25 12.81
N ALA A 969 -0.06 6.32 13.13
CA ALA A 969 0.61 5.34 13.99
C ALA A 969 0.07 5.31 15.43
N GLN A 970 -0.36 6.46 15.97
CA GLN A 970 -0.99 6.58 17.29
C GLN A 970 -2.50 6.32 17.27
N GLY A 971 -3.12 6.14 16.09
CA GLY A 971 -4.57 5.95 15.95
C GLY A 971 -5.41 7.20 16.27
N ILE A 972 -4.81 8.39 16.26
CA ILE A 972 -5.51 9.68 16.40
C ILE A 972 -6.39 9.91 15.17
N LEU A 973 -5.87 9.56 13.99
CA LEU A 973 -6.62 9.47 12.74
C LEU A 973 -6.61 8.02 12.27
N GLN A 974 -7.70 7.59 11.64
CA GLN A 974 -7.79 6.24 11.07
C GLN A 974 -7.16 6.19 9.68
N ASN A 975 -7.42 7.22 8.86
CA ASN A 975 -7.01 7.34 7.47
C ASN A 975 -6.48 8.77 7.23
N ASP A 976 -5.78 9.01 6.11
CA ASP A 976 -5.48 10.37 5.66
C ASP A 976 -6.79 11.11 5.26
N PRO A 977 -7.14 12.25 5.88
CA PRO A 977 -8.36 12.99 5.56
C PRO A 977 -8.34 13.71 4.20
N PHE A 978 -7.23 13.68 3.47
CA PHE A 978 -7.09 14.14 2.08
C PHE A 978 -7.26 13.02 1.03
N GLU A 979 -7.11 11.75 1.44
CA GLU A 979 -7.41 10.59 0.60
C GLU A 979 -8.84 10.10 0.82
N VAL A 980 -9.23 9.92 2.08
CA VAL A 980 -10.54 9.39 2.50
C VAL A 980 -11.30 10.50 3.23
N LEU A 981 -12.48 10.83 2.72
CA LEU A 981 -13.31 11.91 3.28
C LEU A 981 -13.62 11.65 4.75
N ASP A 982 -13.27 12.60 5.62
CA ASP A 982 -13.81 12.65 6.98
C ASP A 982 -15.33 12.87 6.93
N GLN A 983 -16.08 11.78 7.10
CA GLN A 983 -17.53 11.78 7.06
C GLN A 983 -18.18 12.45 8.28
N ARG A 984 -17.44 12.66 9.39
CA ARG A 984 -17.97 13.18 10.65
C ARG A 984 -17.86 14.69 10.77
N GLY A 985 -16.73 15.29 10.38
CA GLY A 985 -16.54 16.74 10.33
C GLY A 985 -16.85 17.31 8.95
N VAL A 986 -15.97 17.06 7.97
CA VAL A 986 -16.10 17.60 6.60
C VAL A 986 -17.42 17.14 5.94
N GLY A 987 -17.79 15.88 6.12
CA GLY A 987 -19.05 15.31 5.68
C GLY A 987 -20.29 15.99 6.27
N GLN A 988 -20.22 16.48 7.51
CA GLN A 988 -21.33 17.22 8.12
C GLN A 988 -21.54 18.57 7.44
N LEU A 989 -20.46 19.26 7.05
CA LEU A 989 -20.53 20.50 6.25
C LEU A 989 -21.13 20.24 4.87
N ILE A 990 -20.74 19.14 4.20
CA ILE A 990 -21.28 18.74 2.89
C ILE A 990 -22.79 18.49 2.97
N LYS A 991 -23.26 17.71 3.96
CA LYS A 991 -24.70 17.46 4.18
C LYS A 991 -25.46 18.75 4.45
N MET A 992 -24.99 19.56 5.41
CA MET A 992 -25.62 20.83 5.76
C MET A 992 -25.75 21.78 4.56
N ALA A 993 -24.69 21.91 3.75
CA ALA A 993 -24.68 22.77 2.58
C ALA A 993 -25.63 22.28 1.49
N THR A 994 -25.69 20.96 1.27
CA THR A 994 -26.58 20.33 0.28
C THR A 994 -28.05 20.51 0.68
N GLU A 995 -28.39 20.26 1.94
CA GLU A 995 -29.74 20.42 2.48
C GLU A 995 -30.20 21.89 2.44
N ARG A 996 -29.41 22.82 2.97
CA ARG A 996 -29.73 24.26 2.99
C ARG A 996 -29.80 24.85 1.59
N GLY A 997 -28.84 24.50 0.72
CA GLY A 997 -28.82 24.96 -0.67
C GLY A 997 -30.06 24.50 -1.45
N ARG A 998 -30.44 23.22 -1.33
CA ARG A 998 -31.65 22.70 -2.00
C ARG A 998 -32.95 23.20 -1.38
N ALA A 999 -32.99 23.51 -0.09
CA ALA A 999 -34.14 24.15 0.53
C ALA A 999 -34.40 25.56 -0.06
N ALA A 1000 -33.35 26.32 -0.35
CA ALA A 1000 -33.46 27.63 -0.99
C ALA A 1000 -33.68 27.55 -2.51
N ARG A 1001 -33.08 26.56 -3.19
CA ARG A 1001 -33.25 26.30 -4.63
C ARG A 1001 -33.43 24.79 -4.87
N PRO A 1002 -34.67 24.28 -4.98
CA PRO A 1002 -34.93 22.85 -5.21
C PRO A 1002 -34.33 22.27 -6.50
N SER A 1003 -34.01 23.12 -7.49
CA SER A 1003 -33.33 22.74 -8.73
C SER A 1003 -31.80 22.85 -8.69
N LEU A 1004 -31.21 23.08 -7.51
CA LEU A 1004 -29.76 23.21 -7.33
C LEU A 1004 -29.06 21.88 -7.60
N LYS A 1005 -28.23 21.88 -8.65
CA LYS A 1005 -27.28 20.79 -8.94
C LYS A 1005 -26.15 20.86 -7.93
N VAL A 1006 -25.83 19.77 -7.26
CA VAL A 1006 -24.77 19.67 -6.25
C VAL A 1006 -23.83 18.53 -6.62
N GLY A 1007 -22.53 18.80 -6.72
CA GLY A 1007 -21.53 17.76 -6.93
C GLY A 1007 -20.24 18.04 -6.17
N ILE A 1008 -19.22 17.26 -6.50
CA ILE A 1008 -17.91 17.25 -5.83
C ILE A 1008 -16.81 17.18 -6.90
N CYS A 1009 -15.76 17.97 -6.74
CA CYS A 1009 -14.53 17.87 -7.52
C CYS A 1009 -13.32 17.85 -6.57
N GLY A 1010 -12.48 16.82 -6.70
CA GLY A 1010 -11.31 16.61 -5.85
C GLY A 1010 -10.89 15.15 -5.86
N GLU A 1011 -9.93 14.78 -5.02
CA GLU A 1011 -9.39 13.41 -4.97
C GLU A 1011 -10.39 12.42 -4.36
N HIS A 1012 -11.13 12.85 -3.33
CA HIS A 1012 -12.29 12.14 -2.76
C HIS A 1012 -13.38 11.81 -3.79
N GLY A 1013 -13.52 12.61 -4.86
CA GLY A 1013 -14.44 12.33 -5.97
C GLY A 1013 -14.09 11.05 -6.74
N GLY A 1014 -12.89 10.51 -6.51
CA GLY A 1014 -12.40 9.23 -6.99
C GLY A 1014 -12.07 8.21 -5.88
N GLU A 1015 -12.51 8.38 -4.63
CA GLU A 1015 -12.28 7.40 -3.55
C GLU A 1015 -13.58 6.62 -3.25
N PRO A 1016 -13.59 5.27 -3.30
CA PRO A 1016 -14.83 4.48 -3.20
C PRO A 1016 -15.72 4.71 -1.97
N SER A 1017 -15.17 4.92 -0.78
CA SER A 1017 -15.95 5.16 0.45
C SER A 1017 -16.55 6.57 0.48
N SER A 1018 -15.81 7.55 -0.02
CA SER A 1018 -16.21 8.94 -0.19
C SER A 1018 -17.34 9.04 -1.23
N ILE A 1019 -17.22 8.34 -2.37
CA ILE A 1019 -18.27 8.25 -3.40
C ILE A 1019 -19.57 7.64 -2.83
N ALA A 1020 -19.48 6.60 -1.98
CA ALA A 1020 -20.65 6.05 -1.31
C ALA A 1020 -21.33 7.10 -0.40
N PHE A 1021 -20.55 7.81 0.42
CA PHE A 1021 -21.04 8.91 1.24
C PHE A 1021 -21.69 10.04 0.41
N PHE A 1022 -21.11 10.42 -0.72
CA PHE A 1022 -21.68 11.46 -1.60
C PHE A 1022 -23.02 11.02 -2.21
N ALA A 1023 -23.17 9.74 -2.55
CA ALA A 1023 -24.43 9.19 -3.03
C ALA A 1023 -25.51 9.16 -1.93
N GLU A 1024 -25.14 8.80 -0.70
CA GLU A 1024 -26.04 8.84 0.47
C GLU A 1024 -26.42 10.27 0.88
N ALA A 1025 -25.48 11.22 0.79
CA ALA A 1025 -25.73 12.65 0.96
C ALA A 1025 -26.54 13.27 -0.21
N GLY A 1026 -26.85 12.49 -1.24
CA GLY A 1026 -27.74 12.87 -2.33
C GLY A 1026 -27.14 13.80 -3.38
N LEU A 1027 -25.81 13.83 -3.55
CA LEU A 1027 -25.17 14.62 -4.60
C LEU A 1027 -25.57 14.10 -6.00
N ASP A 1028 -25.65 15.02 -6.97
CA ASP A 1028 -26.03 14.73 -8.36
C ASP A 1028 -24.87 14.13 -9.18
N TYR A 1029 -23.62 14.48 -8.85
CA TYR A 1029 -22.43 13.99 -9.54
C TYR A 1029 -21.17 13.96 -8.66
N VAL A 1030 -20.23 13.08 -9.02
CA VAL A 1030 -18.83 13.14 -8.58
C VAL A 1030 -17.91 13.48 -9.76
N SER A 1031 -16.75 14.09 -9.50
CA SER A 1031 -15.78 14.49 -10.52
C SER A 1031 -14.35 14.16 -10.10
N CYS A 1032 -13.68 13.32 -10.89
CA CYS A 1032 -12.33 12.78 -10.62
C CYS A 1032 -11.44 12.81 -11.87
N SER A 1033 -10.16 12.48 -11.74
CA SER A 1033 -9.22 12.44 -12.88
C SER A 1033 -9.64 11.39 -13.94
N PRO A 1034 -9.25 11.54 -15.22
CA PRO A 1034 -9.73 10.67 -16.31
C PRO A 1034 -9.49 9.17 -16.09
N PHE A 1035 -8.43 8.79 -15.38
CA PHE A 1035 -8.12 7.39 -15.09
C PHE A 1035 -8.92 6.81 -13.90
N ARG A 1036 -9.32 7.63 -12.92
CA ARG A 1036 -10.13 7.17 -11.77
C ARG A 1036 -11.61 6.94 -12.10
N LEU A 1037 -12.09 7.42 -13.26
CA LEU A 1037 -13.45 7.23 -13.75
C LEU A 1037 -13.84 5.74 -13.77
N THR A 1038 -12.97 4.91 -14.32
CA THR A 1038 -13.14 3.47 -14.53
C THR A 1038 -13.00 2.65 -13.24
N CYS A 1039 -12.17 3.06 -12.28
CA CYS A 1039 -11.92 2.28 -11.05
C CYS A 1039 -12.98 2.48 -9.96
N HIS A 1040 -13.48 3.70 -9.79
CA HIS A 1040 -14.13 4.11 -8.54
C HIS A 1040 -15.55 4.65 -8.74
N GLY A 1041 -15.89 5.14 -9.94
CA GLY A 1041 -17.20 5.71 -10.29
C GLY A 1041 -18.35 4.70 -10.42
N THR A 1042 -18.12 3.40 -10.15
CA THR A 1042 -19.05 2.30 -10.51
C THR A 1042 -19.34 1.27 -9.41
N LEU A 1043 -18.45 1.04 -8.43
CA LEU A 1043 -18.45 -0.23 -7.69
C LEU A 1043 -19.04 -0.26 -6.25
N LYS A 1044 -19.30 0.89 -5.60
CA LYS A 1044 -19.80 0.91 -4.20
C LYS A 1044 -21.28 1.31 -4.02
N PHE A 1045 -22.02 1.56 -5.09
CA PHE A 1045 -23.43 2.02 -5.03
C PHE A 1045 -24.44 1.00 -4.51
N SER A 1046 -24.04 -0.26 -4.34
CA SER A 1046 -24.93 -1.37 -4.02
C SER A 1046 -24.96 -1.75 -2.53
N ASN A 1047 -24.22 -1.04 -1.66
CA ASN A 1047 -24.30 -1.19 -0.20
C ASN A 1047 -25.22 -0.15 0.48
N ALA A 1048 -25.51 0.98 -0.17
CA ALA A 1048 -26.49 1.96 0.30
C ALA A 1048 -27.93 1.65 -0.17
N ALA A 1049 -28.15 0.44 -0.70
CA ALA A 1049 -29.41 -0.01 -1.31
C ALA A 1049 -30.01 -1.27 -0.63
N SER A 1050 -29.48 -1.63 0.55
CA SER A 1050 -29.98 -2.69 1.43
C SER A 1050 -30.40 -2.11 2.78
#